data_AF-A0A286TXQ7-F1
#
_entry.id   AF-A0A286TXQ7-F1
#
_cell.length_a   1.000
_cell.length_b   1.000
_cell.length_c   1.000
_cell.angle_alpha   90.00
_cell.angle_beta   90.00
_cell.angle_gamma   90.00
#
_symmetry.space_group_name_H-M   'P 1'
#
loop_
_entity.id
_entity.type
_entity.pdbx_description
1 polymer ?
#
loop_
_entity_poly.entity_id
_entity_poly.type
_entity_poly.pdbx_seq_one_letter_code
_entity_poly.pdbx_strand_id
1 'polypeptide(L)'
;MQSDINNIEAISKIKKIIMKMAFKQQDTIDFCSWAILKKNNLVNGEAPSTDEKMYDILSNKSHTDRIKQKSGPLLYYKEHGNLISAKIDNLIFADRTQWRKTVYSHFIEMRPGHEIGNNTLVKLRKIEETLFSKNWFQAALDFYDIINTDWLCNLMGLQQANEMNYEEERHEFESDVYLPSIASVESIGVGALQPSSSMKDYIKDFGKICEDESNLCTILDKYFYKYGHIPLCYKYSLYSMLDSFFVKYSYNQQQRWESLWLWADSKESPLPRYHVCCYFVRNSNDISEEQLKILCNELFNIIHMPVDKGVELQWTLAWKLRCNTAKHFGQFFEGQLPGANTERIYSQAWWMAEKVANIFSNSSEGIVISQKYMLPSGEFSSDMVWQMTRPRTQSSSIRYATLLTRSLWAVAIIPQIDNKFFDYICKTKPPKVELFVNSVIDSLIGCFPLIIVDQANSVYAYDQTCIKACEYLSVNYPDTEIKQQFSTLLSIVKQQLNTDNLIEQMSKISESDDIDQLITVVAMRVMAFTDLIPDENEVWKIYNEDWLEKMFLSVNERISYTIIISLIEIMLQKQNKWAWQLPHLFSIVCKNHINSEEIKKLAFACVVVSSICSDTCSALKRTLLENKSDISELQNEWSKRLREIYHIVPDCTKSRLRPAILCLDS
;
A
#
# COMPACT_ATOMS: atom_id res chain seq x y z
N MET A 1 -16.37 22.98 -49.24
CA MET A 1 -17.13 23.57 -48.11
C MET A 1 -18.57 23.04 -48.03
N GLN A 2 -19.49 23.36 -48.95
CA GLN A 2 -20.87 22.82 -48.89
C GLN A 2 -20.91 21.28 -49.02
N SER A 3 -20.03 20.70 -49.85
CA SER A 3 -19.87 19.24 -50.01
C SER A 3 -19.32 18.56 -48.75
N ASP A 4 -18.43 19.24 -48.02
CA ASP A 4 -17.80 18.71 -46.81
C ASP A 4 -18.78 18.74 -45.63
N ILE A 5 -19.63 19.77 -45.56
CA ILE A 5 -20.74 19.86 -44.59
C ILE A 5 -21.76 18.74 -44.82
N ASN A 6 -22.15 18.49 -46.09
CA ASN A 6 -23.08 17.41 -46.43
C ASN A 6 -22.50 16.01 -46.13
N ASN A 7 -21.18 15.83 -46.30
CA ASN A 7 -20.50 14.59 -45.93
C ASN A 7 -20.45 14.37 -44.40
N ILE A 8 -20.24 15.42 -43.61
CA ILE A 8 -20.30 15.34 -42.14
C ILE A 8 -21.71 14.98 -41.65
N GLU A 9 -22.74 15.57 -42.26
CA GLU A 9 -24.14 15.24 -41.94
C GLU A 9 -24.51 13.80 -42.32
N ALA A 10 -24.03 13.32 -43.47
CA ALA A 10 -24.22 11.94 -43.91
C ALA A 10 -23.52 10.94 -42.99
N ILE A 11 -22.27 11.20 -42.59
CA ILE A 11 -21.51 10.37 -41.65
C ILE A 11 -22.19 10.34 -40.28
N SER A 12 -22.71 11.48 -39.80
CA SER A 12 -23.47 11.56 -38.55
C SER A 12 -24.75 10.72 -38.62
N LYS A 13 -25.50 10.77 -39.73
CA LYS A 13 -26.68 9.93 -39.95
C LYS A 13 -26.33 8.45 -40.00
N ILE A 14 -25.25 8.06 -40.67
CA ILE A 14 -24.80 6.66 -40.77
C ILE A 14 -24.37 6.13 -39.39
N LYS A 15 -23.59 6.90 -38.61
CA LYS A 15 -23.23 6.53 -37.23
C LYS A 15 -24.48 6.32 -36.36
N LYS A 16 -25.47 7.21 -36.46
CA LYS A 16 -26.76 7.06 -35.75
C LYS A 16 -27.51 5.79 -36.15
N ILE A 17 -27.50 5.40 -37.42
CA ILE A 17 -28.14 4.18 -37.92
C ILE A 17 -27.39 2.94 -37.42
N ILE A 18 -26.05 2.92 -37.49
CA ILE A 18 -25.23 1.80 -37.01
C ILE A 18 -25.41 1.61 -35.50
N MET A 19 -25.40 2.68 -34.69
CA MET A 19 -25.68 2.59 -33.26
C MET A 19 -27.09 2.07 -33.00
N LYS A 20 -28.11 2.57 -33.72
CA LYS A 20 -29.49 2.06 -33.62
C LYS A 20 -29.58 0.56 -33.93
N MET A 21 -28.81 0.05 -34.88
CA MET A 21 -28.78 -1.37 -35.22
C MET A 21 -28.03 -2.20 -34.17
N ALA A 22 -26.91 -1.70 -33.64
CA ALA A 22 -26.14 -2.36 -32.59
C ALA A 22 -26.93 -2.51 -31.28
N PHE A 23 -27.66 -1.47 -30.87
CA PHE A 23 -28.49 -1.51 -29.65
C PHE A 23 -29.79 -2.30 -29.80
N LYS A 24 -30.24 -2.56 -31.03
CA LYS A 24 -31.42 -3.42 -31.27
C LYS A 24 -31.15 -4.90 -31.01
N GLN A 25 -29.88 -5.28 -30.84
CA GLN A 25 -29.42 -6.66 -30.60
C GLN A 25 -28.94 -6.90 -29.16
N GLN A 26 -28.93 -5.88 -28.29
CA GLN A 26 -28.65 -6.09 -26.87
C GLN A 26 -29.95 -6.41 -26.13
N ASP A 27 -30.00 -7.57 -25.49
CA ASP A 27 -31.17 -8.00 -24.70
C ASP A 27 -31.36 -7.17 -23.43
N THR A 28 -30.34 -6.42 -22.98
CA THR A 28 -30.42 -5.50 -21.84
C THR A 28 -29.51 -4.28 -22.06
N ILE A 29 -30.08 -3.07 -22.02
CA ILE A 29 -29.35 -1.80 -21.93
C ILE A 29 -29.59 -1.27 -20.52
N ASP A 30 -28.53 -0.92 -19.78
CA ASP A 30 -28.69 -0.35 -18.45
C ASP A 30 -29.34 1.05 -18.47
N PHE A 31 -29.86 1.49 -17.33
CA PHE A 31 -30.59 2.77 -17.21
C PHE A 31 -29.75 3.99 -17.60
N CYS A 32 -28.46 4.02 -17.26
CA CYS A 32 -27.57 5.14 -17.59
C CYS A 32 -27.34 5.21 -19.10
N SER A 33 -26.93 4.09 -19.71
CA SER A 33 -26.75 3.96 -21.15
C SER A 33 -28.02 4.34 -21.90
N TRP A 34 -29.18 3.82 -21.49
CA TRP A 34 -30.44 4.16 -22.13
C TRP A 34 -30.77 5.66 -22.03
N ALA A 35 -30.59 6.26 -20.85
CA ALA A 35 -30.90 7.67 -20.64
C ALA A 35 -29.98 8.58 -21.47
N ILE A 36 -28.69 8.24 -21.59
CA ILE A 36 -27.72 8.92 -22.47
C ILE A 36 -28.15 8.78 -23.93
N LEU A 37 -28.51 7.57 -24.38
CA LEU A 37 -28.95 7.33 -25.75
C LEU A 37 -30.24 8.10 -26.07
N LYS A 38 -31.22 8.11 -25.15
CA LYS A 38 -32.48 8.85 -25.29
C LYS A 38 -32.24 10.35 -25.38
N LYS A 39 -31.40 10.91 -24.50
CA LYS A 39 -31.07 12.34 -24.53
C LYS A 39 -30.38 12.76 -25.84
N ASN A 40 -29.61 11.86 -26.44
CA ASN A 40 -28.95 12.08 -27.73
C ASN A 40 -29.82 11.74 -28.95
N ASN A 41 -31.11 11.40 -28.75
CA ASN A 41 -32.06 10.97 -29.79
C ASN A 41 -31.56 9.75 -30.60
N LEU A 42 -30.81 8.86 -29.95
CA LEU A 42 -30.29 7.62 -30.54
C LEU A 42 -31.27 6.45 -30.36
N VAL A 43 -32.09 6.48 -29.31
CA VAL A 43 -33.19 5.53 -29.10
C VAL A 43 -34.50 6.27 -28.91
N ASN A 44 -35.59 5.66 -29.36
CA ASN A 44 -36.97 6.11 -29.15
C ASN A 44 -37.71 4.97 -28.44
N GLY A 45 -38.46 5.25 -27.37
CA GLY A 45 -39.20 4.23 -26.64
C GLY A 45 -39.34 4.54 -25.15
N GLU A 46 -39.97 3.62 -24.43
CA GLU A 46 -40.01 3.63 -22.97
C GLU A 46 -38.67 3.16 -22.39
N ALA A 47 -38.39 3.59 -21.16
CA ALA A 47 -37.20 3.15 -20.42
C ALA A 47 -37.19 1.62 -20.28
N PRO A 48 -36.03 0.99 -20.01
CA PRO A 48 -36.01 -0.36 -19.45
C PRO A 48 -37.05 -0.41 -18.33
N SER A 49 -37.94 -1.41 -18.34
CA SER A 49 -39.07 -1.42 -17.43
C SER A 49 -38.57 -1.37 -15.99
N THR A 50 -38.82 -0.26 -15.31
CA THR A 50 -38.62 -0.16 -13.86
C THR A 50 -39.68 -1.04 -13.22
N ASP A 51 -39.32 -2.25 -12.80
CA ASP A 51 -40.23 -3.15 -12.09
C ASP A 51 -40.68 -2.48 -10.78
N GLU A 52 -42.00 -2.31 -10.60
CA GLU A 52 -42.58 -1.77 -9.35
C GLU A 52 -42.13 -2.62 -8.15
N LYS A 53 -41.93 -3.92 -8.35
CA LYS A 53 -41.40 -4.81 -7.30
C LYS A 53 -40.00 -4.38 -6.86
N MET A 54 -39.14 -4.01 -7.80
CA MET A 54 -37.79 -3.55 -7.49
C MET A 54 -37.81 -2.22 -6.73
N TYR A 55 -38.73 -1.31 -7.07
CA TYR A 55 -38.96 -0.08 -6.29
C TYR A 55 -39.37 -0.40 -4.84
N ASP A 56 -40.31 -1.32 -4.66
CA ASP A 56 -40.80 -1.75 -3.35
C ASP A 56 -39.68 -2.39 -2.51
N ILE A 57 -38.84 -3.22 -3.13
CA ILE A 57 -37.66 -3.83 -2.49
C ILE A 57 -36.63 -2.78 -2.07
N LEU A 58 -36.34 -1.81 -2.95
CA LEU A 58 -35.37 -0.76 -2.67
C LEU A 58 -35.87 0.15 -1.53
N SER A 59 -37.14 0.58 -1.61
CA SER A 59 -37.78 1.48 -0.65
C SER A 59 -38.06 0.83 0.71
N ASN A 60 -38.28 -0.49 0.76
CA ASN A 60 -38.51 -1.24 1.99
C ASN A 60 -37.31 -2.14 2.35
N LYS A 61 -36.46 -1.70 3.28
CA LYS A 61 -35.30 -2.46 3.79
C LYS A 61 -35.68 -3.80 4.44
N SER A 62 -36.95 -4.01 4.79
CA SER A 62 -37.49 -5.26 5.35
C SER A 62 -38.34 -6.08 4.37
N HIS A 63 -38.29 -5.76 3.08
CA HIS A 63 -39.02 -6.54 2.07
C HIS A 63 -38.59 -8.02 2.08
N THR A 64 -39.54 -8.95 1.94
CA THR A 64 -39.29 -10.40 2.09
C THR A 64 -38.32 -10.94 1.04
N ASP A 65 -38.38 -10.41 -0.17
CA ASP A 65 -37.49 -10.81 -1.26
C ASP A 65 -36.10 -10.17 -1.18
N ARG A 66 -35.88 -9.19 -0.30
CA ARG A 66 -34.59 -8.52 -0.14
C ARG A 66 -33.62 -9.43 0.60
N ILE A 67 -32.42 -9.60 0.05
CA ILE A 67 -31.33 -10.27 0.77
C ILE A 67 -30.76 -9.30 1.81
N LYS A 68 -30.67 -9.75 3.06
CA LYS A 68 -30.08 -8.95 4.15
C LYS A 68 -28.57 -8.94 3.97
N GLN A 69 -28.01 -7.74 3.83
CA GLN A 69 -26.58 -7.49 3.65
C GLN A 69 -26.22 -6.11 4.21
N LYS A 70 -24.92 -5.81 4.25
CA LYS A 70 -24.44 -4.46 4.59
C LYS A 70 -24.88 -3.43 3.54
N SER A 71 -24.95 -2.16 3.95
CA SER A 71 -25.22 -1.04 3.06
C SER A 71 -24.09 -0.88 2.04
N GLY A 72 -24.43 -0.60 0.79
CA GLY A 72 -23.48 -0.44 -0.31
C GLY A 72 -24.18 -0.14 -1.63
N PRO A 73 -23.44 -0.09 -2.76
CA PRO A 73 -23.98 0.27 -4.07
C PRO A 73 -24.84 -0.82 -4.70
N LEU A 74 -24.80 -2.06 -4.20
CA LEU A 74 -25.56 -3.19 -4.74
C LEU A 74 -26.81 -3.49 -3.92
N LEU A 75 -27.89 -3.84 -4.62
CA LEU A 75 -29.11 -4.42 -4.10
C LEU A 75 -29.23 -5.86 -4.58
N TYR A 76 -29.24 -6.82 -3.66
CA TYR A 76 -29.54 -8.22 -3.96
C TYR A 76 -30.96 -8.59 -3.51
N TYR A 77 -31.69 -9.27 -4.37
CA TYR A 77 -33.06 -9.70 -4.09
C TYR A 77 -33.43 -10.98 -4.85
N LYS A 78 -34.54 -11.60 -4.46
CA LYS A 78 -35.08 -12.79 -5.12
C LYS A 78 -36.18 -12.45 -6.10
N GLU A 79 -36.04 -12.95 -7.33
CA GLU A 79 -37.06 -12.84 -8.36
C GLU A 79 -37.26 -14.20 -9.02
N HIS A 80 -38.49 -14.71 -9.00
CA HIS A 80 -38.81 -16.05 -9.52
C HIS A 80 -37.91 -17.18 -8.98
N GLY A 81 -37.43 -17.04 -7.74
CA GLY A 81 -36.51 -17.98 -7.09
C GLY A 81 -35.03 -17.78 -7.42
N ASN A 82 -34.71 -16.92 -8.40
CA ASN A 82 -33.35 -16.57 -8.75
C ASN A 82 -32.84 -15.39 -7.94
N LEU A 83 -31.54 -15.39 -7.66
CA LEU A 83 -30.85 -14.25 -7.08
C LEU A 83 -30.59 -13.22 -8.18
N ILE A 84 -31.03 -11.98 -7.95
CA ILE A 84 -30.83 -10.85 -8.86
C ILE A 84 -29.97 -9.81 -8.14
N SER A 85 -29.00 -9.25 -8.84
CA SER A 85 -28.20 -8.10 -8.42
C SER A 85 -28.65 -6.85 -9.19
N ALA A 86 -28.60 -5.70 -8.54
CA ALA A 86 -28.79 -4.42 -9.20
C ALA A 86 -27.93 -3.33 -8.60
N LYS A 87 -27.34 -2.51 -9.46
CA LYS A 87 -26.61 -1.30 -9.10
C LYS A 87 -27.58 -0.17 -8.79
N ILE A 88 -27.57 0.30 -7.54
CA ILE A 88 -28.55 1.26 -7.03
C ILE A 88 -28.33 2.64 -7.66
N ASP A 89 -27.08 3.03 -7.89
CA ASP A 89 -26.68 4.27 -8.54
C ASP A 89 -27.22 4.37 -9.98
N ASN A 90 -27.23 3.28 -10.75
CA ASN A 90 -27.83 3.25 -12.09
C ASN A 90 -29.33 3.63 -12.11
N LEU A 91 -30.04 3.36 -11.02
CA LEU A 91 -31.49 3.62 -10.91
C LEU A 91 -31.79 5.12 -10.77
N ILE A 92 -30.78 5.96 -10.56
CA ILE A 92 -30.94 7.42 -10.55
C ILE A 92 -31.40 7.96 -11.91
N PHE A 93 -31.20 7.20 -12.99
CA PHE A 93 -31.64 7.57 -14.33
C PHE A 93 -33.09 7.20 -14.65
N ALA A 94 -33.83 6.64 -13.69
CA ALA A 94 -35.26 6.40 -13.85
C ALA A 94 -36.02 7.72 -14.12
N ASP A 95 -36.96 7.71 -15.08
CA ASP A 95 -37.73 8.89 -15.47
C ASP A 95 -38.57 9.44 -14.29
N ARG A 96 -39.00 8.56 -13.37
CA ARG A 96 -39.86 8.88 -12.22
C ARG A 96 -39.06 9.51 -11.07
N THR A 97 -39.45 10.71 -10.64
CA THR A 97 -38.82 11.44 -9.52
C THR A 97 -38.78 10.63 -8.22
N GLN A 98 -39.78 9.79 -7.96
CA GLN A 98 -39.84 8.99 -6.75
C GLN A 98 -38.70 7.97 -6.66
N TRP A 99 -38.32 7.34 -7.77
CA TRP A 99 -37.15 6.45 -7.83
C TRP A 99 -35.87 7.21 -7.51
N ARG A 100 -35.67 8.38 -8.13
CA ARG A 100 -34.51 9.24 -7.87
C ARG A 100 -34.38 9.61 -6.40
N LYS A 101 -35.50 9.94 -5.75
CA LYS A 101 -35.53 10.23 -4.30
C LYS A 101 -35.13 9.02 -3.47
N THR A 102 -35.68 7.84 -3.75
CA THR A 102 -35.34 6.61 -3.03
C THR A 102 -33.86 6.25 -3.18
N VAL A 103 -33.32 6.34 -4.39
CA VAL A 103 -31.88 6.11 -4.67
C VAL A 103 -31.01 7.11 -3.91
N TYR A 104 -31.33 8.41 -4.01
CA TYR A 104 -30.60 9.45 -3.29
C TYR A 104 -30.63 9.22 -1.77
N SER A 105 -31.80 8.91 -1.20
CA SER A 105 -31.96 8.60 0.22
C SER A 105 -31.12 7.40 0.66
N HIS A 106 -31.03 6.34 -0.16
CA HIS A 106 -30.19 5.18 0.14
C HIS A 106 -28.73 5.57 0.39
N PHE A 107 -28.13 6.38 -0.49
CA PHE A 107 -26.72 6.78 -0.34
C PHE A 107 -26.50 7.86 0.73
N ILE A 108 -27.45 8.79 0.92
CA ILE A 108 -27.34 9.81 1.98
C ILE A 108 -27.44 9.21 3.39
N GLU A 109 -28.15 8.09 3.54
CA GLU A 109 -28.27 7.35 4.80
C GLU A 109 -27.06 6.45 5.11
N MET A 110 -26.13 6.27 4.17
CA MET A 110 -24.90 5.50 4.39
C MET A 110 -24.00 6.19 5.42
N ARG A 111 -23.26 5.39 6.19
CA ARG A 111 -22.45 5.89 7.32
C ARG A 111 -21.26 6.72 6.83
N PRO A 112 -21.17 8.02 7.19
CA PRO A 112 -20.08 8.89 6.76
C PRO A 112 -18.72 8.40 7.25
N GLY A 113 -17.73 8.44 6.36
CA GLY A 113 -16.35 8.03 6.61
C GLY A 113 -16.14 6.52 6.70
N HIS A 114 -17.20 5.72 6.73
CA HIS A 114 -17.13 4.26 6.84
C HIS A 114 -17.61 3.56 5.58
N GLU A 115 -18.78 3.98 5.08
CA GLU A 115 -19.44 3.39 3.91
C GLU A 115 -19.40 4.35 2.70
N ILE A 116 -19.30 5.65 2.97
CA ILE A 116 -19.24 6.71 1.94
C ILE A 116 -18.37 7.87 2.43
N GLY A 117 -17.64 8.52 1.52
CA GLY A 117 -16.80 9.67 1.82
C GLY A 117 -17.59 10.89 2.31
N ASN A 118 -17.02 11.64 3.25
CA ASN A 118 -17.63 12.88 3.74
C ASN A 118 -17.80 13.92 2.62
N ASN A 119 -16.79 14.07 1.77
CA ASN A 119 -16.85 15.00 0.63
C ASN A 119 -17.88 14.56 -0.40
N THR A 120 -18.07 13.26 -0.58
CA THR A 120 -19.09 12.68 -1.46
C THR A 120 -20.47 13.11 -1.00
N LEU A 121 -20.80 12.96 0.29
CA LEU A 121 -22.06 13.48 0.85
C LEU A 121 -22.22 15.00 0.66
N VAL A 122 -21.15 15.77 0.82
CA VAL A 122 -21.18 17.22 0.56
C VAL A 122 -21.49 17.52 -0.91
N LYS A 123 -20.88 16.79 -1.85
CA LYS A 123 -21.14 16.94 -3.29
C LYS A 123 -22.57 16.52 -3.64
N LEU A 124 -23.06 15.40 -3.10
CA LEU A 124 -24.43 14.92 -3.32
C LEU A 124 -25.48 15.94 -2.86
N ARG A 125 -25.29 16.55 -1.68
CA ARG A 125 -26.20 17.59 -1.18
C ARG A 125 -26.24 18.84 -2.07
N LYS A 126 -25.14 19.16 -2.76
CA LYS A 126 -25.09 20.32 -3.68
C LYS A 126 -25.93 20.11 -4.94
N ILE A 127 -26.14 18.85 -5.36
CA ILE A 127 -26.88 18.52 -6.58
C ILE A 127 -28.35 18.15 -6.32
N GLU A 128 -28.76 18.01 -5.05
CA GLU A 128 -30.08 17.54 -4.62
C GLU A 128 -31.25 18.29 -5.27
N GLU A 129 -31.26 19.61 -5.18
CA GLU A 129 -32.35 20.44 -5.73
C GLU A 129 -32.47 20.25 -7.25
N THR A 130 -31.35 20.16 -7.95
CA THR A 130 -31.32 19.99 -9.41
C THR A 130 -31.75 18.57 -9.81
N LEU A 131 -31.36 17.55 -9.04
CA LEU A 131 -31.66 16.14 -9.25
C LEU A 131 -33.17 15.83 -9.23
N PHE A 132 -33.95 16.63 -8.48
CA PHE A 132 -35.40 16.48 -8.42
C PHE A 132 -36.17 17.51 -9.25
N SER A 133 -35.46 18.33 -10.02
CA SER A 133 -36.03 19.35 -10.91
C SER A 133 -36.35 18.79 -12.30
N LYS A 134 -36.80 19.66 -13.22
CA LYS A 134 -36.95 19.31 -14.65
C LYS A 134 -35.60 19.10 -15.37
N ASN A 135 -34.51 19.67 -14.83
CA ASN A 135 -33.16 19.57 -15.40
C ASN A 135 -32.33 18.47 -14.74
N TRP A 136 -32.99 17.41 -14.25
CA TRP A 136 -32.39 16.36 -13.42
C TRP A 136 -31.27 15.58 -14.10
N PHE A 137 -31.27 15.44 -15.43
CA PHE A 137 -30.35 14.52 -16.11
C PHE A 137 -28.87 14.83 -15.87
N GLN A 138 -28.48 16.11 -15.89
CA GLN A 138 -27.07 16.46 -15.64
C GLN A 138 -26.69 16.15 -14.19
N ALA A 139 -27.56 16.48 -13.23
CA ALA A 139 -27.35 16.14 -11.84
C ALA A 139 -27.33 14.61 -11.60
N ALA A 140 -28.05 13.82 -12.40
CA ALA A 140 -28.00 12.36 -12.35
C ALA A 140 -26.66 11.80 -12.86
N LEU A 141 -26.09 12.38 -13.92
CA LEU A 141 -24.71 12.08 -14.34
C LEU A 141 -23.70 12.45 -13.25
N ASP A 142 -23.81 13.66 -12.70
CA ASP A 142 -22.92 14.11 -11.63
C ASP A 142 -23.05 13.20 -10.40
N PHE A 143 -24.28 12.80 -10.03
CA PHE A 143 -24.55 11.83 -8.96
C PHE A 143 -23.84 10.50 -9.22
N TYR A 144 -24.03 9.94 -10.41
CA TYR A 144 -23.43 8.68 -10.83
C TYR A 144 -21.90 8.72 -10.74
N ASP A 145 -21.28 9.76 -11.30
CA ASP A 145 -19.82 9.95 -11.25
C ASP A 145 -19.31 10.14 -9.82
N ILE A 146 -20.05 10.89 -8.98
CA ILE A 146 -19.70 11.09 -7.57
C ILE A 146 -19.69 9.77 -6.80
N ILE A 147 -20.69 8.90 -7.02
CA ILE A 147 -20.78 7.59 -6.35
C ILE A 147 -19.70 6.64 -6.87
N ASN A 148 -19.56 6.49 -8.19
CA ASN A 148 -18.62 5.52 -8.77
C ASN A 148 -17.15 5.90 -8.58
N THR A 149 -16.86 7.18 -8.32
CA THR A 149 -15.51 7.60 -7.95
C THR A 149 -15.23 7.50 -6.45
N ASP A 150 -16.24 7.28 -5.60
CA ASP A 150 -16.08 7.15 -4.15
C ASP A 150 -15.52 5.78 -3.76
N TRP A 151 -14.29 5.79 -3.27
CA TRP A 151 -13.56 4.58 -2.91
C TRP A 151 -14.22 3.78 -1.78
N LEU A 152 -14.86 4.43 -0.80
CA LEU A 152 -15.54 3.70 0.27
C LEU A 152 -16.80 3.01 -0.25
N CYS A 153 -17.51 3.66 -1.18
CA CYS A 153 -18.65 3.06 -1.85
C CYS A 153 -18.23 1.84 -2.68
N ASN A 154 -17.14 1.95 -3.45
CA ASN A 154 -16.59 0.83 -4.22
C ASN A 154 -16.09 -0.30 -3.32
N LEU A 155 -15.48 0.02 -2.18
CA LEU A 155 -15.10 -0.95 -1.15
C LEU A 155 -16.32 -1.70 -0.60
N MET A 156 -17.43 -1.00 -0.35
CA MET A 156 -18.69 -1.63 0.06
C MET A 156 -19.28 -2.50 -1.06
N GLY A 157 -19.19 -2.08 -2.32
CA GLY A 157 -19.60 -2.89 -3.47
C GLY A 157 -18.82 -4.20 -3.57
N LEU A 158 -17.50 -4.11 -3.43
CA LEU A 158 -16.61 -5.28 -3.36
C LEU A 158 -16.98 -6.20 -2.20
N GLN A 159 -17.24 -5.63 -1.02
CA GLN A 159 -17.68 -6.41 0.14
C GLN A 159 -19.00 -7.14 -0.13
N GLN A 160 -20.00 -6.46 -0.67
CA GLN A 160 -21.29 -7.06 -1.00
C GLN A 160 -21.15 -8.17 -2.04
N ALA A 161 -20.37 -7.95 -3.11
CA ALA A 161 -20.12 -8.96 -4.14
C ALA A 161 -19.41 -10.20 -3.57
N ASN A 162 -18.44 -9.99 -2.68
CA ASN A 162 -17.73 -11.09 -2.00
C ASN A 162 -18.65 -11.87 -1.04
N GLU A 163 -19.47 -11.18 -0.24
CA GLU A 163 -20.45 -11.83 0.67
C GLU A 163 -21.49 -12.67 -0.11
N MET A 164 -21.78 -12.29 -1.36
CA MET A 164 -22.72 -12.98 -2.24
C MET A 164 -22.07 -14.01 -3.19
N ASN A 165 -20.74 -14.14 -3.18
CA ASN A 165 -19.96 -14.97 -4.12
C ASN A 165 -20.28 -14.68 -5.60
N TYR A 166 -20.45 -13.41 -5.96
CA TYR A 166 -20.83 -13.00 -7.32
C TYR A 166 -19.61 -12.41 -8.06
N GLU A 167 -18.99 -13.21 -8.92
CA GLU A 167 -17.65 -12.94 -9.46
C GLU A 167 -17.60 -11.77 -10.46
N GLU A 168 -18.62 -11.61 -11.29
CA GLU A 168 -18.66 -10.56 -12.32
C GLU A 168 -18.63 -9.16 -11.68
N GLU A 169 -19.49 -8.90 -10.69
CA GLU A 169 -19.52 -7.65 -9.93
C GLU A 169 -18.28 -7.47 -9.08
N ARG A 170 -17.74 -8.56 -8.52
CA ARG A 170 -16.48 -8.49 -7.78
C ARG A 170 -15.39 -7.87 -8.64
N HIS A 171 -15.23 -8.34 -9.88
CA HIS A 171 -14.20 -7.82 -10.80
C HIS A 171 -14.38 -6.35 -11.15
N GLU A 172 -15.61 -5.88 -11.23
CA GLU A 172 -15.88 -4.48 -11.47
C GLU A 172 -15.37 -3.59 -10.33
N PHE A 173 -15.76 -3.90 -9.09
CA PHE A 173 -15.35 -3.09 -7.93
C PHE A 173 -13.87 -3.27 -7.56
N GLU A 174 -13.26 -4.43 -7.84
CA GLU A 174 -11.84 -4.69 -7.56
C GLU A 174 -10.94 -3.65 -8.24
N SER A 175 -11.18 -3.34 -9.51
CA SER A 175 -10.38 -2.36 -10.26
C SER A 175 -10.39 -0.99 -9.59
N ASP A 176 -11.57 -0.49 -9.21
CA ASP A 176 -11.72 0.84 -8.61
C ASP A 176 -11.25 0.90 -7.16
N VAL A 177 -11.23 -0.24 -6.46
CA VAL A 177 -10.67 -0.35 -5.10
C VAL A 177 -9.14 -0.32 -5.15
N TYR A 178 -8.51 -1.02 -6.10
CA TYR A 178 -7.05 -1.10 -6.22
C TYR A 178 -6.43 0.08 -6.97
N LEU A 179 -7.14 0.68 -7.92
CA LEU A 179 -6.68 1.84 -8.69
C LEU A 179 -7.56 3.07 -8.41
N PRO A 180 -7.66 3.52 -7.15
CA PRO A 180 -8.61 4.55 -6.77
C PRO A 180 -8.25 5.92 -7.34
N SER A 181 -9.28 6.75 -7.56
CA SER A 181 -9.05 8.15 -7.90
C SER A 181 -8.41 8.90 -6.72
N ILE A 182 -7.40 9.72 -7.01
CA ILE A 182 -6.71 10.52 -5.98
C ILE A 182 -7.67 11.45 -5.24
N ALA A 183 -8.58 12.09 -5.97
CA ALA A 183 -9.58 12.99 -5.39
C ALA A 183 -10.49 12.28 -4.38
N SER A 184 -10.80 10.99 -4.59
CA SER A 184 -11.54 10.21 -3.61
C SER A 184 -10.71 9.92 -2.38
N VAL A 185 -9.47 9.46 -2.55
CA VAL A 185 -8.58 9.09 -1.43
C VAL A 185 -8.28 10.29 -0.54
N GLU A 186 -7.99 11.46 -1.12
CA GLU A 186 -7.77 12.69 -0.36
C GLU A 186 -8.98 13.15 0.45
N SER A 187 -10.17 12.71 0.04
CA SER A 187 -11.42 13.03 0.72
C SER A 187 -11.73 12.14 1.92
N ILE A 188 -11.00 11.03 2.06
CA ILE A 188 -11.13 10.13 3.20
C ILE A 188 -10.46 10.81 4.40
N GLY A 189 -11.28 11.21 5.38
CA GLY A 189 -10.80 11.79 6.63
C GLY A 189 -10.23 10.73 7.56
N VAL A 190 -9.08 10.14 7.20
CA VAL A 190 -8.39 9.13 8.00
C VAL A 190 -7.67 9.78 9.19
N GLY A 191 -7.65 9.09 10.33
CA GLY A 191 -6.86 9.46 11.50
C GLY A 191 -5.38 9.10 11.32
N ALA A 192 -4.48 9.90 11.89
CA ALA A 192 -3.03 9.69 11.87
C ALA A 192 -2.32 9.57 10.52
N LEU A 193 -2.44 10.60 9.69
CA LEU A 193 -1.72 10.67 8.42
C LEU A 193 -0.25 11.09 8.57
N GLN A 194 0.09 11.89 9.57
CA GLN A 194 1.46 12.39 9.75
C GLN A 194 1.90 12.29 11.21
N PRO A 195 2.13 11.05 11.71
CA PRO A 195 2.54 10.82 13.09
C PRO A 195 3.70 11.68 13.54
N SER A 196 4.71 11.86 12.68
CA SER A 196 5.92 12.61 13.03
C SER A 196 5.66 14.08 13.36
N SER A 197 4.70 14.73 12.70
CA SER A 197 4.34 16.13 12.94
C SER A 197 3.18 16.33 13.93
N SER A 198 2.36 15.30 14.18
CA SER A 198 1.11 15.40 14.94
C SER A 198 1.11 14.68 16.29
N MET A 199 2.29 14.29 16.80
CA MET A 199 2.43 13.52 18.06
C MET A 199 1.66 14.10 19.26
N LYS A 200 1.66 15.44 19.42
CA LYS A 200 0.97 16.10 20.54
C LYS A 200 -0.55 15.98 20.43
N ASP A 201 -1.07 16.02 19.21
CA ASP A 201 -2.50 15.92 18.95
C ASP A 201 -3.01 14.50 19.25
N TYR A 202 -2.19 13.47 19.04
CA TYR A 202 -2.56 12.09 19.31
C TYR A 202 -2.73 11.83 20.81
N ILE A 203 -1.78 12.31 21.63
CA ILE A 203 -1.91 12.20 23.10
C ILE A 203 -3.20 12.88 23.58
N LYS A 204 -3.51 14.06 23.02
CA LYS A 204 -4.75 14.78 23.34
C LYS A 204 -6.00 14.01 22.91
N ASP A 205 -6.00 13.43 21.71
CA ASP A 205 -7.11 12.62 21.20
C ASP A 205 -7.31 11.34 22.03
N PHE A 206 -6.23 10.69 22.49
CA PHE A 206 -6.32 9.52 23.37
C PHE A 206 -6.94 9.86 24.73
N GLY A 207 -6.49 10.95 25.34
CA GLY A 207 -7.09 11.46 26.58
C GLY A 207 -8.59 11.69 26.40
N LYS A 208 -8.97 12.35 25.30
CA LYS A 208 -10.38 12.59 24.96
C LYS A 208 -11.17 11.29 24.76
N ILE A 209 -10.63 10.30 24.05
CA ILE A 209 -11.30 9.00 23.85
C ILE A 209 -11.58 8.32 25.20
N CYS A 210 -10.62 8.34 26.13
CA CYS A 210 -10.77 7.75 27.47
C CYS A 210 -11.62 8.58 28.45
N GLU A 211 -11.83 9.87 28.18
CA GLU A 211 -12.72 10.75 28.94
C GLU A 211 -14.18 10.58 28.47
N ASP A 212 -14.40 10.53 27.16
CA ASP A 212 -15.72 10.49 26.54
C ASP A 212 -16.39 9.10 26.64
N GLU A 213 -15.63 8.03 26.82
CA GLU A 213 -16.13 6.65 26.83
C GLU A 213 -15.72 5.89 28.10
N SER A 214 -16.64 5.09 28.63
CA SER A 214 -16.37 4.18 29.77
C SER A 214 -16.31 2.70 29.36
N ASN A 215 -16.77 2.38 28.14
CA ASN A 215 -16.74 1.03 27.60
C ASN A 215 -15.40 0.76 26.89
N LEU A 216 -14.65 -0.23 27.39
CA LEU A 216 -13.34 -0.58 26.84
C LEU A 216 -13.40 -0.99 25.35
N CYS A 217 -14.40 -1.77 24.95
CA CYS A 217 -14.54 -2.18 23.54
C CYS A 217 -14.76 -0.98 22.62
N THR A 218 -15.58 -0.01 23.04
CA THR A 218 -15.79 1.24 22.28
C THR A 218 -14.50 2.06 22.17
N ILE A 219 -13.72 2.15 23.25
CA ILE A 219 -12.42 2.84 23.25
C ILE A 219 -11.46 2.16 22.28
N LEU A 220 -11.34 0.83 22.37
CA LEU A 220 -10.49 0.04 21.50
C LEU A 220 -10.90 0.17 20.03
N ASP A 221 -12.20 0.16 19.73
CA ASP A 221 -12.73 0.35 18.37
C ASP A 221 -12.43 1.74 17.81
N LYS A 222 -12.60 2.79 18.62
CA LYS A 222 -12.25 4.17 18.24
C LYS A 222 -10.76 4.32 17.97
N TYR A 223 -9.92 3.76 18.83
CA TYR A 223 -8.47 3.76 18.63
C TYR A 223 -8.11 2.97 17.36
N PHE A 224 -8.59 1.74 17.24
CA PHE A 224 -8.26 0.85 16.14
C PHE A 224 -8.65 1.45 14.79
N TYR A 225 -9.83 2.04 14.70
CA TYR A 225 -10.30 2.70 13.48
C TYR A 225 -9.38 3.86 13.04
N LYS A 226 -8.91 4.68 13.99
CA LYS A 226 -8.11 5.87 13.71
C LYS A 226 -6.61 5.59 13.59
N TYR A 227 -6.06 4.70 14.41
CA TYR A 227 -4.61 4.55 14.63
C TYR A 227 -4.12 3.11 14.48
N GLY A 228 -5.03 2.13 14.49
CA GLY A 228 -4.68 0.70 14.51
C GLY A 228 -3.98 0.17 13.26
N HIS A 229 -3.94 0.96 12.18
CA HIS A 229 -3.33 0.59 10.91
C HIS A 229 -1.82 0.91 10.85
N ILE A 230 -1.26 1.60 11.83
CA ILE A 230 0.18 1.91 11.92
C ILE A 230 0.75 1.48 13.28
N PRO A 231 1.98 0.93 13.33
CA PRO A 231 2.60 0.52 14.59
C PRO A 231 3.30 1.70 15.25
N LEU A 232 2.53 2.51 15.99
CA LEU A 232 3.03 3.64 16.76
C LEU A 232 3.90 3.18 17.93
N CYS A 233 4.87 4.01 18.32
CA CYS A 233 5.71 3.74 19.48
C CYS A 233 4.88 3.77 20.77
N TYR A 234 5.41 3.17 21.85
CA TYR A 234 4.70 2.98 23.13
C TYR A 234 3.88 4.20 23.59
N LYS A 235 4.48 5.41 23.55
CA LYS A 235 3.89 6.66 24.04
C LYS A 235 2.67 7.09 23.22
N TYR A 236 2.66 6.74 21.94
CA TYR A 236 1.63 7.08 20.96
C TYR A 236 0.79 5.86 20.54
N SER A 237 0.91 4.74 21.25
CA SER A 237 0.22 3.49 20.90
C SER A 237 -0.98 3.21 21.81
N LEU A 238 -1.69 2.12 21.53
CA LEU A 238 -2.76 1.59 22.37
C LEU A 238 -2.31 1.43 23.83
N TYR A 239 -1.03 1.13 24.05
CA TYR A 239 -0.44 0.93 25.37
C TYR A 239 -0.69 2.10 26.33
N SER A 240 -0.31 3.33 25.94
CA SER A 240 -0.37 4.49 26.84
C SER A 240 -1.81 4.86 27.20
N MET A 241 -2.73 4.65 26.26
CA MET A 241 -4.16 4.83 26.43
C MET A 241 -4.74 3.81 27.42
N LEU A 242 -4.38 2.52 27.27
CA LEU A 242 -4.85 1.44 28.14
C LEU A 242 -4.31 1.52 29.55
N ASP A 243 -3.04 1.85 29.74
CA ASP A 243 -2.46 2.00 31.09
C ASP A 243 -3.23 3.06 31.89
N SER A 244 -3.54 4.20 31.26
CA SER A 244 -4.34 5.26 31.90
C SER A 244 -5.77 4.79 32.21
N PHE A 245 -6.38 4.04 31.29
CA PHE A 245 -7.73 3.50 31.46
C PHE A 245 -7.80 2.46 32.60
N PHE A 246 -6.91 1.49 32.62
CA PHE A 246 -6.92 0.42 33.63
C PHE A 246 -6.59 0.91 35.03
N VAL A 247 -5.76 1.96 35.15
CA VAL A 247 -5.54 2.65 36.44
C VAL A 247 -6.82 3.35 36.90
N LYS A 248 -7.52 4.06 36.02
CA LYS A 248 -8.76 4.78 36.34
C LYS A 248 -9.90 3.85 36.79
N TYR A 249 -10.03 2.69 36.17
CA TYR A 249 -11.13 1.73 36.43
C TYR A 249 -10.71 0.51 37.27
N SER A 250 -9.50 0.50 37.81
CA SER A 250 -8.98 -0.53 38.73
C SER A 250 -9.08 -1.98 38.20
N TYR A 251 -8.79 -2.20 36.92
CA TYR A 251 -8.77 -3.55 36.34
C TYR A 251 -7.62 -4.37 36.92
N ASN A 252 -7.92 -5.58 37.42
CA ASN A 252 -6.90 -6.54 37.83
C ASN A 252 -6.25 -7.25 36.61
N GLN A 253 -5.15 -7.95 36.84
CA GLN A 253 -4.38 -8.62 35.78
C GLN A 253 -5.22 -9.57 34.91
N GLN A 254 -6.06 -10.40 35.53
CA GLN A 254 -6.92 -11.34 34.80
C GLN A 254 -7.97 -10.61 33.95
N GLN A 255 -8.61 -9.57 34.50
CA GLN A 255 -9.59 -8.76 33.79
C GLN A 255 -8.98 -8.06 32.57
N ARG A 256 -7.74 -7.56 32.68
CA ARG A 256 -7.02 -6.95 31.55
C ARG A 256 -6.81 -7.98 30.43
N TRP A 257 -6.31 -9.16 30.79
CA TRP A 257 -6.11 -10.26 29.83
C TRP A 257 -7.41 -10.65 29.12
N GLU A 258 -8.44 -11.03 29.88
CA GLU A 258 -9.70 -11.51 29.33
C GLU A 258 -10.38 -10.47 28.46
N SER A 259 -10.44 -9.21 28.91
CA SER A 259 -11.16 -8.16 28.18
C SER A 259 -10.47 -7.78 26.85
N LEU A 260 -9.14 -7.73 26.84
CA LEU A 260 -8.37 -7.41 25.63
C LEU A 260 -8.42 -8.54 24.60
N TRP A 261 -8.30 -9.79 25.04
CA TRP A 261 -8.42 -10.93 24.14
C TRP A 261 -9.84 -11.13 23.63
N LEU A 262 -10.85 -10.95 24.48
CA LEU A 262 -12.25 -10.98 24.05
C LEU A 262 -12.52 -9.94 22.94
N TRP A 263 -11.96 -8.73 23.09
CA TRP A 263 -12.03 -7.72 22.04
C TRP A 263 -11.30 -8.16 20.78
N ALA A 264 -10.04 -8.62 20.88
CA ALA A 264 -9.28 -9.05 19.70
C ALA A 264 -9.93 -10.23 18.97
N ASP A 265 -10.49 -11.21 19.70
CA ASP A 265 -11.22 -12.35 19.15
C ASP A 265 -12.53 -11.92 18.46
N SER A 266 -13.17 -10.84 18.92
CA SER A 266 -14.36 -10.28 18.28
C SER A 266 -14.07 -9.61 16.93
N LYS A 267 -12.79 -9.38 16.62
CA LYS A 267 -12.35 -8.79 15.36
C LYS A 267 -11.71 -9.87 14.50
N GLU A 268 -12.31 -10.15 13.36
CA GLU A 268 -11.82 -11.13 12.39
C GLU A 268 -10.59 -10.59 11.62
N SER A 269 -9.54 -10.20 12.33
CA SER A 269 -8.33 -9.55 11.81
C SER A 269 -7.11 -9.85 12.69
N PRO A 270 -5.91 -10.02 12.12
CA PRO A 270 -4.68 -10.17 12.89
C PRO A 270 -4.18 -8.86 13.52
N LEU A 271 -4.62 -7.68 13.06
CA LEU A 271 -4.15 -6.41 13.63
C LEU A 271 -4.59 -6.17 15.08
N PRO A 272 -5.85 -6.42 15.48
CA PRO A 272 -6.26 -6.35 16.89
C PRO A 272 -5.40 -7.25 17.79
N ARG A 273 -5.09 -8.46 17.32
CA ARG A 273 -4.17 -9.38 18.02
C ARG A 273 -2.77 -8.80 18.14
N TYR A 274 -2.23 -8.19 17.09
CA TYR A 274 -0.96 -7.47 17.15
C TYR A 274 -0.95 -6.42 18.27
N HIS A 275 -1.97 -5.57 18.36
CA HIS A 275 -2.02 -4.51 19.37
C HIS A 275 -2.13 -5.07 20.80
N VAL A 276 -2.90 -6.15 20.99
CA VAL A 276 -2.96 -6.86 22.27
C VAL A 276 -1.62 -7.50 22.61
N CYS A 277 -0.93 -8.12 21.65
CA CYS A 277 0.41 -8.66 21.85
C CYS A 277 1.39 -7.56 22.23
N CYS A 278 1.41 -6.41 21.56
CA CYS A 278 2.25 -5.26 21.91
C CYS A 278 2.03 -4.79 23.35
N TYR A 279 0.79 -4.82 23.85
CA TYR A 279 0.50 -4.50 25.25
C TYR A 279 1.16 -5.50 26.20
N PHE A 280 0.94 -6.80 25.99
CA PHE A 280 1.39 -7.84 26.92
C PHE A 280 2.87 -8.22 26.82
N VAL A 281 3.54 -8.04 25.67
CA VAL A 281 4.99 -8.28 25.58
C VAL A 281 5.80 -7.22 26.34
N ARG A 282 5.21 -6.05 26.59
CA ARG A 282 5.78 -4.97 27.45
C ARG A 282 5.39 -5.10 28.92
N ASN A 283 4.23 -5.69 29.18
CA ASN A 283 3.69 -5.95 30.51
C ASN A 283 3.71 -7.45 30.82
N SER A 284 4.78 -8.16 30.46
CA SER A 284 4.77 -9.62 30.62
C SER A 284 4.77 -10.02 32.11
N ASN A 285 5.19 -9.10 32.99
CA ASN A 285 5.05 -9.21 34.45
C ASN A 285 3.59 -9.34 34.92
N ASP A 286 2.63 -8.83 34.15
CA ASP A 286 1.20 -8.83 34.51
C ASP A 286 0.44 -10.10 34.13
N ILE A 287 1.12 -11.10 33.57
CA ILE A 287 0.50 -12.33 33.08
C ILE A 287 1.18 -13.59 33.64
N SER A 288 0.39 -14.67 33.71
CA SER A 288 0.83 -16.00 34.16
C SER A 288 1.69 -16.72 33.12
N GLU A 289 2.37 -17.79 33.50
CA GLU A 289 3.15 -18.61 32.56
C GLU A 289 2.29 -19.27 31.47
N GLU A 290 1.03 -19.63 31.79
CA GLU A 290 0.09 -20.16 30.81
C GLU A 290 -0.29 -19.10 29.78
N GLN A 291 -0.53 -17.87 30.23
CA GLN A 291 -0.81 -16.73 29.35
C GLN A 291 0.42 -16.36 28.51
N LEU A 292 1.63 -16.46 29.06
CA LEU A 292 2.89 -16.29 28.30
C LEU A 292 3.00 -17.29 27.16
N LYS A 293 2.61 -18.55 27.37
CA LYS A 293 2.59 -19.58 26.33
C LYS A 293 1.65 -19.19 25.18
N ILE A 294 0.45 -18.71 25.50
CA ILE A 294 -0.53 -18.25 24.51
C ILE A 294 0.01 -17.04 23.75
N LEU A 295 0.53 -16.04 24.47
CA LEU A 295 1.14 -14.84 23.90
C LEU A 295 2.30 -15.18 22.97
N CYS A 296 3.14 -16.15 23.35
CA CYS A 296 4.27 -16.60 22.56
C CYS A 296 3.83 -17.24 21.23
N ASN A 297 2.81 -18.09 21.26
CA ASN A 297 2.26 -18.67 20.04
C ASN A 297 1.65 -17.61 19.10
N GLU A 298 0.94 -16.62 19.64
CA GLU A 298 0.40 -15.53 18.80
C GLU A 298 1.51 -14.65 18.24
N LEU A 299 2.54 -14.34 19.03
CA LEU A 299 3.69 -13.58 18.55
C LEU A 299 4.34 -14.27 17.34
N PHE A 300 4.46 -15.59 17.36
CA PHE A 300 4.99 -16.35 16.21
C PHE A 300 4.12 -16.21 14.96
N ASN A 301 2.80 -16.11 15.09
CA ASN A 301 1.91 -15.83 13.96
C ASN A 301 2.08 -14.41 13.40
N ILE A 302 2.53 -13.46 14.21
CA ILE A 302 2.74 -12.05 13.82
C ILE A 302 4.10 -11.85 13.13
N ILE A 303 5.17 -12.40 13.71
CA ILE A 303 6.54 -12.15 13.22
C ILE A 303 6.88 -13.00 11.99
N HIS A 304 6.23 -14.15 11.81
CA HIS A 304 6.54 -15.06 10.72
C HIS A 304 5.79 -14.69 9.43
N MET A 305 6.54 -14.21 8.45
CA MET A 305 6.11 -14.11 7.06
C MET A 305 7.03 -14.98 6.17
N PRO A 306 6.59 -16.20 5.78
CA PRO A 306 7.41 -17.10 4.99
C PRO A 306 7.65 -16.56 3.58
N VAL A 307 8.91 -16.63 3.16
CA VAL A 307 9.38 -16.25 1.82
C VAL A 307 8.99 -17.32 0.79
N ASP A 308 9.01 -18.61 1.18
CA ASP A 308 8.76 -19.76 0.31
C ASP A 308 7.50 -20.56 0.72
N LYS A 309 7.28 -21.73 0.08
CA LYS A 309 6.26 -22.75 0.41
C LYS A 309 6.51 -23.43 1.78
N GLY A 310 6.95 -22.68 2.78
CA GLY A 310 7.19 -23.14 4.13
C GLY A 310 5.90 -23.33 4.92
N VAL A 311 6.04 -23.43 6.25
CA VAL A 311 4.89 -23.53 7.16
C VAL A 311 4.05 -22.27 7.08
N GLU A 312 2.84 -22.39 6.54
CA GLU A 312 1.81 -21.35 6.63
C GLU A 312 1.18 -21.37 8.02
N LEU A 313 1.27 -20.24 8.72
CA LEU A 313 0.60 -20.04 10.00
C LEU A 313 -0.79 -19.43 9.77
N GLN A 314 -1.62 -19.46 10.82
CA GLN A 314 -3.03 -19.02 10.77
C GLN A 314 -3.23 -17.68 10.05
N TRP A 315 -2.37 -16.70 10.32
CA TRP A 315 -2.50 -15.34 9.80
C TRP A 315 -1.58 -15.02 8.63
N THR A 316 -0.80 -15.98 8.12
CA THR A 316 0.23 -15.73 7.10
C THR A 316 -0.34 -15.08 5.85
N LEU A 317 -1.45 -15.59 5.31
CA LEU A 317 -2.08 -15.03 4.10
C LEU A 317 -2.65 -13.63 4.37
N ALA A 318 -3.25 -13.43 5.55
CA ALA A 318 -3.83 -12.15 5.95
C ALA A 318 -2.77 -11.05 6.13
N TRP A 319 -1.57 -11.40 6.62
CA TRP A 319 -0.43 -10.48 6.69
C TRP A 319 0.16 -10.19 5.31
N LYS A 320 0.36 -11.22 4.48
CA LYS A 320 0.83 -11.05 3.10
C LYS A 320 -0.07 -10.12 2.29
N LEU A 321 -1.39 -10.29 2.41
CA LEU A 321 -2.35 -9.41 1.77
C LEU A 321 -2.12 -7.96 2.19
N ARG A 322 -2.13 -7.66 3.50
CA ARG A 322 -1.93 -6.29 4.02
C ARG A 322 -0.62 -5.65 3.55
N CYS A 323 0.50 -6.36 3.68
CA CYS A 323 1.80 -5.83 3.27
C CYS A 323 1.83 -5.54 1.76
N ASN A 324 1.32 -6.46 0.94
CA ASN A 324 1.28 -6.29 -0.51
C ASN A 324 0.31 -5.16 -0.93
N THR A 325 -0.88 -5.08 -0.32
CA THR A 325 -1.83 -3.99 -0.58
C THR A 325 -1.23 -2.64 -0.20
N ALA A 326 -0.59 -2.55 0.97
CA ALA A 326 0.00 -1.30 1.45
C ALA A 326 1.16 -0.85 0.55
N LYS A 327 2.02 -1.79 0.12
CA LYS A 327 3.06 -1.52 -0.86
C LYS A 327 2.47 -1.04 -2.19
N HIS A 328 1.44 -1.73 -2.69
CA HIS A 328 0.76 -1.36 -3.92
C HIS A 328 0.21 0.07 -3.87
N PHE A 329 -0.60 0.39 -2.85
CA PHE A 329 -1.17 1.73 -2.68
C PHE A 329 -0.09 2.79 -2.48
N GLY A 330 0.94 2.52 -1.69
CA GLY A 330 2.04 3.47 -1.48
C GLY A 330 2.75 3.82 -2.80
N GLN A 331 3.09 2.81 -3.60
CA GLN A 331 3.72 2.97 -4.91
C GLN A 331 2.82 3.67 -5.93
N PHE A 332 1.54 3.29 -5.96
CA PHE A 332 0.53 3.91 -6.83
C PHE A 332 0.37 5.39 -6.50
N PHE A 333 0.16 5.74 -5.22
CA PHE A 333 -0.02 7.12 -4.79
C PHE A 333 1.23 7.97 -4.98
N GLU A 334 2.43 7.45 -4.70
CA GLU A 334 3.66 8.16 -5.01
C GLU A 334 3.71 8.56 -6.49
N GLY A 335 3.38 7.63 -7.40
CA GLY A 335 3.39 7.87 -8.84
C GLY A 335 2.36 8.91 -9.31
N GLN A 336 1.24 9.04 -8.58
CA GLN A 336 0.15 9.97 -8.89
C GLN A 336 0.32 11.35 -8.24
N LEU A 337 1.02 11.41 -7.10
CA LEU A 337 1.19 12.59 -6.25
C LEU A 337 2.68 12.91 -6.05
N PRO A 338 3.43 13.26 -7.12
CA PRO A 338 4.84 13.58 -6.98
C PRO A 338 5.05 14.78 -6.05
N GLY A 339 6.00 14.66 -5.11
CA GLY A 339 6.31 15.69 -4.12
C GLY A 339 5.34 15.78 -2.93
N ALA A 340 4.29 14.95 -2.87
CA ALA A 340 3.47 14.87 -1.68
C ALA A 340 4.26 14.31 -0.49
N ASN A 341 3.79 14.59 0.73
CA ASN A 341 4.43 14.12 1.94
C ASN A 341 4.32 12.58 2.03
N THR A 342 5.47 11.93 2.07
CA THR A 342 5.52 10.47 1.95
C THR A 342 4.99 9.76 3.19
N GLU A 343 5.18 10.32 4.39
CA GLU A 343 4.58 9.76 5.61
C GLU A 343 3.05 9.67 5.50
N ARG A 344 2.42 10.72 4.97
CA ARG A 344 0.97 10.74 4.66
C ARG A 344 0.56 9.68 3.65
N ILE A 345 1.30 9.54 2.55
CA ILE A 345 1.00 8.54 1.53
C ILE A 345 0.98 7.14 2.14
N TYR A 346 2.01 6.77 2.91
CA TYR A 346 2.13 5.40 3.41
C TYR A 346 1.22 5.13 4.61
N SER A 347 0.96 6.12 5.46
CA SER A 347 -0.05 5.96 6.52
C SER A 347 -1.44 5.73 5.91
N GLN A 348 -1.80 6.50 4.89
CA GLN A 348 -3.04 6.29 4.12
C GLN A 348 -3.06 4.91 3.43
N ALA A 349 -1.94 4.50 2.82
CA ALA A 349 -1.83 3.21 2.16
C ALA A 349 -2.07 2.04 3.11
N TRP A 350 -1.53 2.10 4.34
CA TRP A 350 -1.77 1.09 5.38
C TRP A 350 -3.21 1.09 5.88
N TRP A 351 -3.83 2.25 6.01
CA TRP A 351 -5.25 2.33 6.38
C TRP A 351 -6.12 1.66 5.31
N MET A 352 -5.88 1.98 4.04
CA MET A 352 -6.63 1.40 2.92
C MET A 352 -6.38 -0.11 2.81
N ALA A 353 -5.14 -0.54 2.98
CA ALA A 353 -4.77 -1.95 3.00
C ALA A 353 -5.52 -2.72 4.08
N GLU A 354 -5.68 -2.15 5.28
CA GLU A 354 -6.46 -2.78 6.34
C GLU A 354 -7.94 -2.90 5.98
N LYS A 355 -8.53 -1.87 5.36
CA LYS A 355 -9.93 -1.92 4.93
C LYS A 355 -10.18 -2.98 3.86
N VAL A 356 -9.30 -3.08 2.87
CA VAL A 356 -9.36 -4.11 1.83
C VAL A 356 -9.15 -5.50 2.44
N ALA A 357 -8.14 -5.66 3.30
CA ALA A 357 -7.85 -6.96 3.91
C ALA A 357 -8.98 -7.49 4.79
N ASN A 358 -9.77 -6.61 5.41
CA ASN A 358 -10.94 -6.99 6.20
C ASN A 358 -12.13 -7.49 5.36
N ILE A 359 -12.16 -7.27 4.04
CA ILE A 359 -13.16 -7.89 3.17
C ILE A 359 -12.87 -9.38 3.01
N PHE A 360 -11.59 -9.75 2.96
CA PHE A 360 -11.13 -11.11 2.64
C PHE A 360 -10.66 -11.90 3.87
N SER A 361 -10.74 -11.36 5.08
CA SER A 361 -10.10 -11.93 6.26
C SER A 361 -10.56 -13.34 6.62
N ASN A 362 -11.77 -13.74 6.18
CA ASN A 362 -12.35 -15.06 6.44
C ASN A 362 -12.23 -16.05 5.27
N SER A 363 -11.62 -15.66 4.14
CA SER A 363 -11.56 -16.51 2.94
C SER A 363 -10.14 -16.59 2.41
N SER A 364 -9.46 -17.72 2.65
CA SER A 364 -8.14 -17.99 2.08
C SER A 364 -8.17 -17.93 0.55
N GLU A 365 -9.23 -18.45 -0.06
CA GLU A 365 -9.49 -18.33 -1.49
C GLU A 365 -9.66 -16.88 -1.92
N GLY A 366 -10.47 -16.10 -1.19
CA GLY A 366 -10.64 -14.67 -1.41
C GLY A 366 -9.33 -13.90 -1.32
N ILE A 367 -8.45 -14.25 -0.38
CA ILE A 367 -7.10 -13.65 -0.27
C ILE A 367 -6.26 -13.98 -1.51
N VAL A 368 -6.25 -15.24 -1.96
CA VAL A 368 -5.48 -15.68 -3.14
C VAL A 368 -5.99 -15.01 -4.41
N ILE A 369 -7.31 -14.95 -4.58
CA ILE A 369 -7.99 -14.25 -5.67
C ILE A 369 -7.60 -12.77 -5.65
N SER A 370 -7.76 -12.10 -4.51
CA SER A 370 -7.41 -10.70 -4.32
C SER A 370 -5.93 -10.40 -4.64
N GLN A 371 -5.01 -11.28 -4.23
CA GLN A 371 -3.58 -11.17 -4.60
C GLN A 371 -3.33 -11.37 -6.10
N LYS A 372 -4.09 -12.24 -6.76
CA LYS A 372 -4.02 -12.42 -8.21
C LYS A 372 -4.49 -11.17 -8.97
N TYR A 373 -5.39 -10.37 -8.40
CA TYR A 373 -5.88 -9.14 -9.02
C TYR A 373 -5.07 -7.89 -8.64
N MET A 374 -4.37 -7.87 -7.50
CA MET A 374 -3.32 -6.87 -7.21
C MET A 374 -2.21 -6.88 -8.26
N LEU A 375 -1.94 -8.06 -8.81
CA LEU A 375 -1.15 -8.25 -10.00
C LEU A 375 -2.10 -8.00 -11.16
N PRO A 376 -2.21 -6.78 -11.71
CA PRO A 376 -3.06 -6.59 -12.87
C PRO A 376 -2.67 -7.65 -13.89
N SER A 377 -3.68 -8.33 -14.42
CA SER A 377 -3.53 -9.32 -15.48
C SER A 377 -2.53 -8.81 -16.52
N GLY A 378 -1.35 -9.42 -16.53
CA GLY A 378 -0.46 -9.49 -17.68
C GLY A 378 0.71 -8.51 -17.76
N GLU A 379 0.54 -7.20 -17.53
CA GLU A 379 1.54 -6.26 -18.09
C GLU A 379 2.11 -5.17 -17.16
N PHE A 380 1.48 -4.76 -16.05
CA PHE A 380 2.02 -3.62 -15.27
C PHE A 380 1.70 -3.58 -13.77
N SER A 381 2.54 -4.18 -12.92
CA SER A 381 2.43 -3.94 -11.48
C SER A 381 2.70 -2.47 -11.12
N SER A 382 2.04 -1.94 -10.09
CA SER A 382 2.39 -0.65 -9.47
C SER A 382 3.88 -0.56 -9.15
N ASP A 383 4.49 -1.69 -8.80
CA ASP A 383 5.92 -1.83 -8.56
C ASP A 383 6.74 -1.57 -9.83
N MET A 384 6.36 -2.13 -10.99
CA MET A 384 7.07 -1.85 -12.24
C MET A 384 6.95 -0.38 -12.65
N VAL A 385 5.73 0.18 -12.61
CA VAL A 385 5.50 1.60 -12.89
C VAL A 385 6.35 2.46 -11.96
N TRP A 386 6.30 2.17 -10.66
CA TRP A 386 7.04 2.90 -9.64
C TRP A 386 8.56 2.78 -9.82
N GLN A 387 9.09 1.58 -10.09
CA GLN A 387 10.52 1.37 -10.32
C GLN A 387 11.06 2.14 -11.53
N MET A 388 10.26 2.24 -12.60
CA MET A 388 10.67 2.94 -13.83
C MET A 388 10.59 4.44 -13.71
N THR A 389 9.69 4.93 -12.87
CA THR A 389 9.32 6.35 -12.88
C THR A 389 9.76 7.06 -11.63
N ARG A 390 10.05 6.35 -10.53
CA ARG A 390 10.40 6.81 -9.19
C ARG A 390 10.24 8.33 -9.00
N PRO A 391 9.07 8.78 -8.54
CA PRO A 391 8.84 10.19 -8.26
C PRO A 391 9.80 10.68 -7.19
N ARG A 392 10.10 11.98 -7.24
CA ARG A 392 10.83 12.63 -6.17
C ARG A 392 9.93 12.67 -4.94
N THR A 393 10.42 12.13 -3.83
CA THR A 393 9.66 12.02 -2.57
C THR A 393 10.52 12.40 -1.38
N GLN A 394 9.88 12.83 -0.30
CA GLN A 394 10.55 13.05 0.98
C GLN A 394 10.94 11.70 1.60
N SER A 395 12.02 11.68 2.37
CA SER A 395 12.37 10.51 3.18
C SER A 395 11.32 10.27 4.26
N SER A 396 11.12 9.00 4.61
CA SER A 396 10.14 8.60 5.63
C SER A 396 10.43 7.19 6.11
N SER A 397 10.40 6.97 7.44
CA SER A 397 10.65 5.65 8.01
C SER A 397 9.52 4.67 7.71
N ILE A 398 8.25 5.11 7.67
CA ILE A 398 7.12 4.25 7.28
C ILE A 398 7.19 3.86 5.80
N ARG A 399 7.63 4.78 4.94
CA ARG A 399 7.91 4.47 3.53
C ARG A 399 8.97 3.37 3.41
N TYR A 400 10.12 3.58 4.05
CA TYR A 400 11.21 2.61 4.09
C TYR A 400 10.69 1.24 4.52
N ALA A 401 10.03 1.20 5.68
CA ALA A 401 9.63 -0.05 6.28
C ALA A 401 8.55 -0.77 5.45
N THR A 402 7.62 -0.03 4.82
CA THR A 402 6.61 -0.61 3.92
C THR A 402 7.22 -1.21 2.65
N LEU A 403 8.19 -0.52 2.06
CA LEU A 403 8.77 -0.93 0.77
C LEU A 403 9.82 -2.05 0.92
N LEU A 404 10.56 -2.05 2.03
CA LEU A 404 11.85 -2.76 2.12
C LEU A 404 11.94 -3.78 3.26
N THR A 405 11.00 -3.77 4.21
CA THR A 405 10.91 -4.84 5.21
C THR A 405 9.90 -5.88 4.77
N ARG A 406 10.06 -7.12 5.24
CA ARG A 406 9.09 -8.19 4.95
C ARG A 406 7.75 -7.97 5.65
N SER A 407 7.81 -7.50 6.89
CA SER A 407 6.66 -7.23 7.73
C SER A 407 6.96 -6.04 8.61
N LEU A 408 6.26 -4.93 8.37
CA LEU A 408 6.28 -3.75 9.21
C LEU A 408 5.95 -4.09 10.68
N TRP A 409 5.06 -5.06 10.87
CA TRP A 409 4.56 -5.48 12.17
C TRP A 409 5.58 -6.34 12.92
N ALA A 410 6.32 -7.20 12.23
CA ALA A 410 7.37 -8.00 12.83
C ALA A 410 8.50 -7.11 13.37
N VAL A 411 8.98 -6.18 12.54
CA VAL A 411 10.05 -5.25 12.94
C VAL A 411 9.61 -4.28 14.03
N ALA A 412 8.30 -4.02 14.14
CA ALA A 412 7.73 -3.15 15.15
C ALA A 412 7.56 -3.81 16.52
N ILE A 413 7.20 -5.10 16.57
CA ILE A 413 6.91 -5.77 17.85
C ILE A 413 8.16 -6.24 18.58
N ILE A 414 9.20 -6.68 17.86
CA ILE A 414 10.43 -7.24 18.45
C ILE A 414 11.13 -6.26 19.42
N PRO A 415 11.31 -4.96 19.09
CA PRO A 415 11.89 -3.98 20.02
C PRO A 415 11.06 -3.73 21.28
N GLN A 416 9.79 -4.14 21.29
CA GLN A 416 8.86 -3.93 22.40
C GLN A 416 8.92 -5.07 23.43
N ILE A 417 9.62 -6.18 23.14
CA ILE A 417 9.64 -7.35 24.02
C ILE A 417 10.46 -7.05 25.29
N ASP A 418 9.89 -7.35 26.45
CA ASP A 418 10.58 -7.21 27.74
C ASP A 418 11.44 -8.43 28.12
N ASN A 419 12.27 -8.26 29.15
CA ASN A 419 13.21 -9.29 29.60
C ASN A 419 12.52 -10.56 30.10
N LYS A 420 11.37 -10.46 30.79
CA LYS A 420 10.66 -11.65 31.33
C LYS A 420 10.11 -12.51 30.19
N PHE A 421 9.68 -11.90 29.10
CA PHE A 421 9.26 -12.63 27.91
C PHE A 421 10.45 -13.29 27.20
N PHE A 422 11.58 -12.59 27.05
CA PHE A 422 12.80 -13.22 26.53
C PHE A 422 13.29 -14.38 27.40
N ASP A 423 13.25 -14.23 28.73
CA ASP A 423 13.56 -15.28 29.70
C ASP A 423 12.69 -16.51 29.46
N TYR A 424 11.39 -16.31 29.24
CA TYR A 424 10.45 -17.39 28.93
C TYR A 424 10.85 -18.13 27.65
N ILE A 425 11.13 -17.40 26.55
CA ILE A 425 11.57 -18.00 25.28
C ILE A 425 12.86 -18.80 25.46
N CYS A 426 13.86 -18.22 26.13
CA CYS A 426 15.17 -18.86 26.33
C CYS A 426 15.04 -20.12 27.20
N LYS A 427 14.23 -20.09 28.25
CA LYS A 427 14.04 -21.22 29.17
C LYS A 427 13.21 -22.34 28.57
N THR A 428 12.09 -22.00 27.94
CA THR A 428 11.10 -23.00 27.50
C THR A 428 11.35 -23.55 26.11
N LYS A 429 12.10 -22.82 25.26
CA LYS A 429 12.37 -23.18 23.86
C LYS A 429 11.09 -23.67 23.15
N PRO A 430 10.07 -22.80 23.05
CA PRO A 430 8.77 -23.19 22.52
C PRO A 430 8.91 -23.73 21.09
N PRO A 431 7.98 -24.60 20.65
CA PRO A 431 7.94 -25.03 19.26
C PRO A 431 7.91 -23.80 18.35
N LYS A 432 8.80 -23.74 17.34
CA LYS A 432 9.02 -22.59 16.43
C LYS A 432 9.90 -21.46 16.95
N VAL A 433 10.65 -21.64 18.05
CA VAL A 433 11.63 -20.63 18.51
C VAL A 433 12.66 -20.22 17.43
N GLU A 434 12.99 -21.10 16.50
CA GLU A 434 13.85 -20.77 15.35
C GLU A 434 13.25 -19.67 14.46
N LEU A 435 11.92 -19.65 14.28
CA LEU A 435 11.24 -18.58 13.54
C LEU A 435 11.42 -17.23 14.24
N PHE A 436 11.41 -17.23 15.57
CA PHE A 436 11.66 -16.04 16.37
C PHE A 436 13.10 -15.55 16.22
N VAL A 437 14.08 -16.44 16.37
CA VAL A 437 15.50 -16.12 16.19
C VAL A 437 15.75 -15.52 14.81
N ASN A 438 15.25 -16.18 13.76
CA ASN A 438 15.37 -15.69 12.38
C ASN A 438 14.67 -14.34 12.19
N SER A 439 13.49 -14.14 12.79
CA SER A 439 12.77 -12.86 12.70
C SER A 439 13.51 -11.71 13.40
N VAL A 440 14.20 -11.99 14.51
CA VAL A 440 15.06 -10.99 15.19
C VAL A 440 16.25 -10.61 14.32
N ILE A 441 16.91 -11.60 13.71
CA ILE A 441 18.03 -11.37 12.76
C ILE A 441 17.53 -10.55 11.56
N ASP A 442 16.44 -11.01 10.93
CA ASP A 442 15.82 -10.35 9.77
C ASP A 442 15.37 -8.92 10.10
N SER A 443 14.90 -8.65 11.33
CA SER A 443 14.50 -7.30 11.74
C SER A 443 15.68 -6.40 12.03
N LEU A 444 16.76 -6.92 12.63
CA LEU A 444 17.98 -6.15 12.85
C LEU A 444 18.63 -5.76 11.51
N ILE A 445 18.70 -6.70 10.56
CA ILE A 445 19.16 -6.42 9.19
C ILE A 445 18.14 -5.50 8.50
N GLY A 446 16.86 -5.85 8.49
CA GLY A 446 15.83 -5.13 7.74
C GLY A 446 15.59 -3.70 8.18
N CYS A 447 15.81 -3.33 9.44
CA CYS A 447 15.69 -1.94 9.91
C CYS A 447 17.02 -1.21 10.05
N PHE A 448 18.13 -1.94 9.97
CA PHE A 448 19.52 -1.51 10.18
C PHE A 448 19.71 -0.14 10.84
N PRO A 449 19.97 -0.08 12.16
CA PRO A 449 20.01 1.17 12.88
C PRO A 449 21.26 1.96 12.52
N LEU A 450 21.12 3.02 11.73
CA LEU A 450 22.19 3.99 11.47
C LEU A 450 22.29 5.04 12.57
N ILE A 451 21.18 5.27 13.29
CA ILE A 451 21.11 6.15 14.44
C ILE A 451 20.33 5.43 15.53
N ILE A 452 20.84 5.50 16.75
CA ILE A 452 20.09 5.05 17.93
C ILE A 452 19.15 6.19 18.33
N VAL A 453 17.89 6.10 17.92
CA VAL A 453 16.85 7.02 18.34
C VAL A 453 16.41 6.66 19.76
N ASP A 454 16.46 7.64 20.67
CA ASP A 454 15.93 7.43 22.02
C ASP A 454 14.42 7.12 21.96
N GLN A 455 13.95 6.30 22.90
CA GLN A 455 12.57 5.90 23.04
C GLN A 455 11.63 7.12 23.17
N ALA A 456 12.11 8.21 23.77
CA ALA A 456 11.36 9.46 23.92
C ALA A 456 11.08 10.19 22.59
N ASN A 457 11.91 9.96 21.56
CA ASN A 457 11.87 10.64 20.25
C ASN A 457 11.37 9.73 19.12
N SER A 458 11.17 8.44 19.38
CA SER A 458 10.63 7.48 18.41
C SER A 458 9.17 7.79 18.09
N VAL A 459 8.77 7.72 16.82
CA VAL A 459 7.39 7.93 16.39
C VAL A 459 6.70 6.59 16.22
N TYR A 460 7.38 5.69 15.51
CA TYR A 460 6.96 4.34 15.24
C TYR A 460 7.67 3.36 16.17
N ALA A 461 7.05 2.21 16.39
CA ALA A 461 7.62 1.17 17.25
C ALA A 461 8.91 0.57 16.68
N TYR A 462 9.03 0.49 15.35
CA TYR A 462 10.24 0.02 14.65
C TYR A 462 11.36 1.07 14.56
N ASP A 463 11.10 2.34 14.91
CA ASP A 463 12.18 3.32 15.07
C ASP A 463 13.06 2.93 16.28
N GLN A 464 12.51 2.14 17.21
CA GLN A 464 13.25 1.54 18.31
C GLN A 464 14.07 0.37 17.75
N THR A 465 15.39 0.46 17.87
CA THR A 465 16.30 -0.53 17.29
C THR A 465 16.12 -1.94 17.90
N CYS A 466 16.32 -3.00 17.11
CA CYS A 466 16.36 -4.39 17.61
C CYS A 466 17.65 -4.72 18.39
N ILE A 467 18.57 -3.76 18.59
CA ILE A 467 19.87 -3.97 19.24
C ILE A 467 19.70 -4.59 20.63
N LYS A 468 18.79 -4.05 21.46
CA LYS A 468 18.56 -4.55 22.83
C LYS A 468 18.12 -6.02 22.86
N ALA A 469 17.25 -6.40 21.92
CA ALA A 469 16.80 -7.79 21.78
C ALA A 469 17.99 -8.70 21.44
N CYS A 470 18.81 -8.30 20.47
CA CYS A 470 20.00 -9.05 20.09
C CYS A 470 21.03 -9.13 21.23
N GLU A 471 21.26 -8.04 21.98
CA GLU A 471 22.18 -8.01 23.14
C GLU A 471 21.71 -8.96 24.24
N TYR A 472 20.41 -8.99 24.49
CA TYR A 472 19.84 -9.93 25.44
C TYR A 472 20.06 -11.38 24.98
N LEU A 473 19.76 -11.69 23.72
CA LEU A 473 19.86 -13.04 23.16
C LEU A 473 21.31 -13.50 23.03
N SER A 474 22.25 -12.62 22.70
CA SER A 474 23.68 -12.96 22.59
C SER A 474 24.27 -13.44 23.93
N VAL A 475 23.69 -13.00 25.05
CA VAL A 475 24.14 -13.38 26.40
C VAL A 475 23.32 -14.55 26.97
N ASN A 476 22.00 -14.52 26.78
CA ASN A 476 21.10 -15.40 27.53
C ASN A 476 20.58 -16.60 26.72
N TYR A 477 20.68 -16.58 25.39
CA TYR A 477 20.14 -17.67 24.58
C TYR A 477 20.89 -18.99 24.86
N PRO A 478 20.22 -20.15 24.97
CA PRO A 478 20.93 -21.36 25.41
C PRO A 478 21.89 -21.95 24.38
N ASP A 479 21.65 -21.70 23.09
CA ASP A 479 22.45 -22.23 21.99
C ASP A 479 23.68 -21.34 21.73
N THR A 480 24.88 -21.94 21.81
CA THR A 480 26.16 -21.23 21.63
C THR A 480 26.38 -20.72 20.20
N GLU A 481 25.88 -21.42 19.19
CA GLU A 481 26.02 -21.01 17.79
C GLU A 481 25.18 -19.76 17.54
N ILE A 482 23.92 -19.77 17.98
CA ILE A 482 23.01 -18.62 17.85
C ILE A 482 23.54 -17.41 18.65
N LYS A 483 24.11 -17.62 19.84
CA LYS A 483 24.78 -16.56 20.60
C LYS A 483 25.91 -15.91 19.83
N GLN A 484 26.75 -16.73 19.19
CA GLN A 484 27.86 -16.25 18.38
C GLN A 484 27.35 -15.47 17.16
N GLN A 485 26.32 -15.97 16.48
CA GLN A 485 25.67 -15.26 15.37
C GLN A 485 25.16 -13.87 15.79
N PHE A 486 24.42 -13.77 16.89
CA PHE A 486 23.98 -12.46 17.41
C PHE A 486 25.15 -11.55 17.80
N SER A 487 26.20 -12.10 18.41
CA SER A 487 27.39 -11.33 18.81
C SER A 487 28.13 -10.77 17.59
N THR A 488 28.32 -11.58 16.55
CA THR A 488 28.93 -11.15 15.29
C THR A 488 28.08 -10.06 14.64
N LEU A 489 26.78 -10.27 14.50
CA LEU A 489 25.89 -9.28 13.88
C LEU A 489 25.85 -7.97 14.66
N LEU A 490 25.80 -8.02 15.99
CA LEU A 490 25.89 -6.84 16.85
C LEU A 490 27.21 -6.09 16.69
N SER A 491 28.33 -6.82 16.54
CA SER A 491 29.63 -6.21 16.35
C SER A 491 29.69 -5.43 15.03
N ILE A 492 29.13 -5.99 13.95
CA ILE A 492 29.07 -5.34 12.63
C ILE A 492 28.14 -4.13 12.68
N VAL A 493 26.95 -4.26 13.29
CA VAL A 493 26.01 -3.14 13.44
C VAL A 493 26.65 -1.99 14.24
N LYS A 494 27.29 -2.29 15.37
CA LYS A 494 27.96 -1.27 16.20
C LYS A 494 29.13 -0.61 15.47
N GLN A 495 29.85 -1.34 14.64
CA GLN A 495 30.89 -0.82 13.77
C GLN A 495 30.33 0.16 12.72
N GLN A 496 29.16 -0.14 12.13
CA GLN A 496 28.53 0.69 11.10
C GLN A 496 27.77 1.90 11.66
N LEU A 497 27.52 1.96 12.97
CA LEU A 497 27.08 3.20 13.63
C LEU A 497 28.13 4.32 13.54
N ASN A 498 29.41 3.97 13.31
CA ASN A 498 30.43 4.95 12.96
C ASN A 498 30.37 5.24 11.45
N THR A 499 29.99 6.46 11.10
CA THR A 499 29.82 6.91 9.71
C THR A 499 31.10 6.79 8.88
N ASP A 500 32.27 7.00 9.49
CA ASP A 500 33.55 6.91 8.78
C ASP A 500 33.86 5.48 8.37
N ASN A 501 33.57 4.52 9.26
CA ASN A 501 33.74 3.11 8.98
C ASN A 501 32.73 2.63 7.91
N LEU A 502 31.50 3.14 7.94
CA LEU A 502 30.52 2.84 6.88
C LEU A 502 31.00 3.35 5.51
N ILE A 503 31.53 4.57 5.44
CA ILE A 503 32.14 5.13 4.22
C ILE A 503 33.31 4.26 3.74
N GLU A 504 34.18 3.84 4.66
CA GLU A 504 35.30 2.94 4.33
C GLU A 504 34.81 1.61 3.76
N GLN A 505 33.84 0.96 4.40
CA GLN A 505 33.26 -0.30 3.93
C GLN A 505 32.57 -0.15 2.57
N MET A 506 31.84 0.95 2.35
CA MET A 506 31.26 1.26 1.03
C MET A 506 32.35 1.36 -0.04
N SER A 507 33.50 1.97 0.28
CA SER A 507 34.62 2.08 -0.67
C SER A 507 35.27 0.74 -1.02
N LYS A 508 35.23 -0.23 -0.09
CA LYS A 508 35.85 -1.56 -0.21
C LYS A 508 34.86 -2.68 -0.51
N ILE A 509 33.60 -2.36 -0.82
CA ILE A 509 32.53 -3.36 -0.95
C ILE A 509 32.86 -4.48 -1.93
N SER A 510 33.58 -4.17 -3.02
CA SER A 510 33.97 -5.13 -4.03
C SER A 510 35.01 -6.16 -3.55
N GLU A 511 35.68 -5.87 -2.44
CA GLU A 511 36.74 -6.66 -1.82
C GLU A 511 36.26 -7.38 -0.54
N SER A 512 35.07 -7.03 -0.05
CA SER A 512 34.44 -7.62 1.13
C SER A 512 33.83 -8.99 0.85
N ASP A 513 33.64 -9.81 1.90
CA ASP A 513 32.90 -11.06 1.78
C ASP A 513 31.38 -10.82 1.61
N ASP A 514 30.63 -11.88 1.26
CA ASP A 514 29.18 -11.77 0.97
C ASP A 514 28.36 -11.22 2.16
N ILE A 515 28.76 -11.49 3.40
CA ILE A 515 28.04 -11.07 4.60
C ILE A 515 28.26 -9.57 4.82
N ASP A 516 29.51 -9.13 4.76
CA ASP A 516 29.88 -7.72 4.86
C ASP A 516 29.25 -6.92 3.72
N GLN A 517 29.29 -7.42 2.49
CA GLN A 517 28.62 -6.81 1.34
C GLN A 517 27.12 -6.65 1.60
N LEU A 518 26.44 -7.70 2.07
CA LEU A 518 25.01 -7.65 2.35
C LEU A 518 24.69 -6.59 3.40
N ILE A 519 25.45 -6.55 4.50
CA ILE A 519 25.20 -5.62 5.61
C ILE A 519 25.48 -4.18 5.20
N THR A 520 26.62 -3.91 4.55
CA THR A 520 26.94 -2.56 4.02
C THR A 520 25.87 -2.07 3.06
N VAL A 521 25.34 -2.93 2.19
CA VAL A 521 24.33 -2.53 1.19
C VAL A 521 22.96 -2.31 1.80
N VAL A 522 22.63 -3.05 2.85
CA VAL A 522 21.43 -2.78 3.65
C VAL A 522 21.58 -1.44 4.37
N ALA A 523 22.74 -1.14 4.97
CA ALA A 523 23.02 0.16 5.57
C ALA A 523 22.89 1.31 4.54
N MET A 524 23.48 1.16 3.35
CA MET A 524 23.33 2.11 2.23
C MET A 524 21.86 2.33 1.87
N ARG A 525 21.06 1.26 1.87
CA ARG A 525 19.62 1.32 1.58
C ARG A 525 18.87 2.09 2.66
N VAL A 526 19.15 1.86 3.94
CA VAL A 526 18.55 2.66 5.02
C VAL A 526 18.91 4.12 4.84
N MET A 527 20.21 4.45 4.67
CA MET A 527 20.69 5.82 4.48
C MET A 527 19.92 6.52 3.35
N ALA A 528 19.78 5.82 2.22
CA ALA A 528 19.15 6.32 1.03
C ALA A 528 17.66 6.60 1.23
N PHE A 529 16.92 5.80 2.00
CA PHE A 529 15.46 5.96 2.14
C PHE A 529 15.05 6.82 3.34
N THR A 530 15.90 6.95 4.35
CA THR A 530 15.63 7.71 5.58
C THR A 530 16.38 9.05 5.63
N ASP A 531 17.07 9.44 4.56
CA ASP A 531 17.89 10.67 4.47
C ASP A 531 18.92 10.79 5.60
N LEU A 532 19.52 9.66 5.97
CA LEU A 532 20.59 9.57 6.97
C LEU A 532 21.96 9.46 6.31
N ILE A 533 22.12 10.10 5.16
CA ILE A 533 23.39 10.13 4.43
C ILE A 533 24.36 10.99 5.27
N PRO A 534 25.57 10.47 5.59
CA PRO A 534 26.67 11.22 6.19
C PRO A 534 27.11 12.41 5.32
N ASP A 535 28.34 12.90 5.49
CA ASP A 535 28.87 13.94 4.59
C ASP A 535 28.70 13.53 3.11
N GLU A 536 27.78 14.21 2.42
CA GLU A 536 27.41 13.93 1.03
C GLU A 536 28.61 14.06 0.09
N ASN A 537 29.60 14.89 0.44
CA ASN A 537 30.81 15.04 -0.36
C ASN A 537 31.74 13.85 -0.19
N GLU A 538 31.91 13.34 1.03
CA GLU A 538 32.72 12.13 1.25
C GLU A 538 32.07 10.92 0.61
N VAL A 539 30.76 10.76 0.78
CA VAL A 539 29.99 9.68 0.14
C VAL A 539 30.10 9.77 -1.39
N TRP A 540 30.00 10.97 -1.98
CA TRP A 540 30.16 11.14 -3.43
C TRP A 540 31.54 10.75 -3.95
N LYS A 541 32.63 11.01 -3.20
CA LYS A 541 34.00 10.70 -3.63
C LYS A 541 34.25 9.21 -3.85
N ILE A 542 33.46 8.35 -3.21
CA ILE A 542 33.52 6.90 -3.38
C ILE A 542 33.10 6.51 -4.81
N TYR A 543 32.08 7.16 -5.35
CA TYR A 543 31.44 6.76 -6.59
C TYR A 543 32.17 7.35 -7.80
N ASN A 544 33.21 6.63 -8.23
CA ASN A 544 33.91 6.87 -9.48
C ASN A 544 33.75 5.68 -10.44
N GLU A 545 34.30 5.84 -11.64
CA GLU A 545 34.24 4.83 -12.71
C GLU A 545 34.84 3.49 -12.24
N ASP A 546 36.04 3.51 -11.66
CA ASP A 546 36.75 2.33 -11.17
C ASP A 546 35.96 1.57 -10.10
N TRP A 547 35.34 2.30 -9.16
CA TRP A 547 34.55 1.70 -8.09
C TRP A 547 33.31 0.99 -8.65
N LEU A 548 32.59 1.64 -9.57
CA LEU A 548 31.41 1.05 -10.19
C LEU A 548 31.79 -0.19 -11.01
N GLU A 549 32.84 -0.12 -11.83
CA GLU A 549 33.34 -1.24 -12.62
C GLU A 549 33.68 -2.45 -11.72
N LYS A 550 34.44 -2.23 -10.64
CA LYS A 550 34.73 -3.29 -9.66
C LYS A 550 33.46 -3.86 -9.04
N MET A 551 32.51 -3.00 -8.64
CA MET A 551 31.24 -3.42 -8.04
C MET A 551 30.44 -4.30 -9.00
N PHE A 552 30.28 -3.92 -10.27
CA PHE A 552 29.56 -4.73 -11.26
C PHE A 552 30.23 -6.08 -11.54
N LEU A 553 31.55 -6.18 -11.38
CA LEU A 553 32.32 -7.39 -11.66
C LEU A 553 32.37 -8.37 -10.48
N SER A 554 32.43 -7.87 -9.24
CA SER A 554 32.71 -8.71 -8.07
C SER A 554 31.52 -8.93 -7.13
N VAL A 555 30.47 -8.12 -7.25
CA VAL A 555 29.30 -8.19 -6.37
C VAL A 555 28.18 -8.99 -7.05
N ASN A 556 27.54 -9.89 -6.29
CA ASN A 556 26.44 -10.70 -6.83
C ASN A 556 25.24 -9.83 -7.25
N GLU A 557 24.43 -10.35 -8.19
CA GLU A 557 23.32 -9.62 -8.82
C GLU A 557 22.35 -8.99 -7.80
N ARG A 558 22.01 -9.71 -6.73
CA ARG A 558 21.05 -9.23 -5.71
C ARG A 558 21.59 -8.04 -4.91
N ILE A 559 22.87 -8.08 -4.57
CA ILE A 559 23.53 -7.00 -3.85
C ILE A 559 23.71 -5.81 -4.80
N SER A 560 24.16 -6.03 -6.04
CA SER A 560 24.28 -5.01 -7.08
C SER A 560 22.96 -4.29 -7.36
N TYR A 561 21.86 -5.01 -7.53
CA TYR A 561 20.52 -4.44 -7.67
C TYR A 561 20.14 -3.53 -6.50
N THR A 562 20.51 -3.93 -5.29
CA THR A 562 20.24 -3.12 -4.10
C THR A 562 21.09 -1.85 -4.07
N ILE A 563 22.38 -1.94 -4.40
CA ILE A 563 23.27 -0.78 -4.52
C ILE A 563 22.68 0.22 -5.52
N ILE A 564 22.28 -0.25 -6.70
CA ILE A 564 21.69 0.58 -7.75
C ILE A 564 20.43 1.28 -7.25
N ILE A 565 19.53 0.56 -6.58
CA ILE A 565 18.32 1.15 -5.98
C ILE A 565 18.68 2.25 -4.97
N SER A 566 19.66 2.00 -4.11
CA SER A 566 20.11 2.97 -3.11
C SER A 566 20.72 4.20 -3.78
N LEU A 567 21.52 4.04 -4.82
CA LEU A 567 22.12 5.15 -5.57
C LEU A 567 21.06 6.00 -6.29
N ILE A 568 20.08 5.36 -6.92
CA ILE A 568 18.96 6.08 -7.56
C ILE A 568 18.15 6.85 -6.51
N GLU A 569 17.92 6.26 -5.34
CA GLU A 569 17.21 6.94 -4.26
C GLU A 569 18.01 8.13 -3.70
N ILE A 570 19.33 7.97 -3.47
CA ILE A 570 20.22 9.08 -3.09
C ILE A 570 20.17 10.18 -4.15
N MET A 571 20.20 9.83 -5.43
CA MET A 571 20.10 10.78 -6.54
C MET A 571 18.78 11.58 -6.50
N LEU A 572 17.66 10.90 -6.22
CA LEU A 572 16.36 11.54 -6.09
C LEU A 572 16.27 12.48 -4.88
N GLN A 573 16.99 12.20 -3.80
CA GLN A 573 16.98 13.02 -2.59
C GLN A 573 17.97 14.20 -2.67
N LYS A 574 19.22 13.94 -3.07
CA LYS A 574 20.32 14.93 -3.02
C LYS A 574 20.40 15.82 -4.26
N GLN A 575 19.86 15.37 -5.38
CA GLN A 575 19.81 16.16 -6.62
C GLN A 575 21.20 16.65 -7.05
N ASN A 576 21.29 17.79 -7.74
CA ASN A 576 22.54 18.43 -8.13
C ASN A 576 23.48 17.45 -8.84
N LYS A 577 24.76 17.37 -8.41
CA LYS A 577 25.80 16.50 -8.95
C LYS A 577 25.32 15.05 -9.15
N TRP A 578 24.53 14.52 -8.23
CA TRP A 578 24.00 13.17 -8.37
C TRP A 578 23.09 13.02 -9.58
N ALA A 579 22.14 13.94 -9.77
CA ALA A 579 21.15 13.88 -10.84
C ALA A 579 21.80 13.94 -12.24
N TRP A 580 22.84 14.76 -12.44
CA TRP A 580 23.48 14.85 -13.76
C TRP A 580 24.70 13.93 -13.94
N GLN A 581 25.47 13.60 -12.89
CA GLN A 581 26.69 12.78 -13.03
C GLN A 581 26.45 11.27 -12.92
N LEU A 582 25.54 10.82 -12.03
CA LEU A 582 25.31 9.38 -11.82
C LEU A 582 24.87 8.65 -13.10
N PRO A 583 23.94 9.19 -13.92
CA PRO A 583 23.60 8.56 -15.20
C PRO A 583 24.80 8.42 -16.15
N HIS A 584 25.72 9.41 -16.14
CA HIS A 584 26.93 9.37 -16.95
C HIS A 584 27.94 8.33 -16.45
N LEU A 585 28.05 8.12 -15.13
CA LEU A 585 28.88 7.04 -14.60
C LEU A 585 28.38 5.66 -15.06
N PHE A 586 27.07 5.41 -15.01
CA PHE A 586 26.50 4.17 -15.57
C PHE A 586 26.72 4.02 -17.08
N SER A 587 26.68 5.13 -17.82
CA SER A 587 26.96 5.15 -19.27
C SER A 587 28.39 4.70 -19.58
N ILE A 588 29.35 5.08 -18.75
CA ILE A 588 30.76 4.69 -18.90
C ILE A 588 30.94 3.19 -18.61
N VAL A 589 30.33 2.68 -17.54
CA VAL A 589 30.35 1.23 -17.23
C VAL A 589 29.73 0.43 -18.39
N CYS A 590 28.58 0.88 -18.91
CA CYS A 590 27.91 0.24 -20.04
C CYS A 590 28.82 0.15 -21.28
N LYS A 591 29.64 1.18 -21.52
CA LYS A 591 30.62 1.23 -22.60
C LYS A 591 31.83 0.32 -22.35
N ASN A 592 32.37 0.31 -21.15
CA ASN A 592 33.61 -0.44 -20.85
C ASN A 592 33.37 -1.96 -20.85
N HIS A 593 32.15 -2.42 -20.54
CA HIS A 593 31.82 -3.84 -20.43
C HIS A 593 30.96 -4.40 -21.57
N ILE A 594 31.14 -3.91 -22.80
CA ILE A 594 30.42 -4.41 -24.00
C ILE A 594 30.52 -5.94 -24.15
N ASN A 595 31.62 -6.54 -23.70
CA ASN A 595 31.88 -7.98 -23.82
C ASN A 595 31.17 -8.85 -22.76
N SER A 596 30.59 -8.26 -21.71
CA SER A 596 29.80 -8.99 -20.69
C SER A 596 28.32 -8.65 -20.86
N GLU A 597 27.57 -9.58 -21.45
CA GLU A 597 26.16 -9.34 -21.81
C GLU A 597 25.29 -8.99 -20.59
N GLU A 598 25.52 -9.66 -19.46
CA GLU A 598 24.78 -9.43 -18.21
C GLU A 598 25.07 -8.04 -17.62
N ILE A 599 26.34 -7.67 -17.51
CA ILE A 599 26.75 -6.35 -17.00
C ILE A 599 26.28 -5.25 -17.94
N LYS A 600 26.40 -5.45 -19.25
CA LYS A 600 25.91 -4.52 -20.27
C LYS A 600 24.40 -4.27 -20.13
N LYS A 601 23.60 -5.33 -19.97
CA LYS A 601 22.15 -5.24 -19.74
C LYS A 601 21.81 -4.44 -18.48
N LEU A 602 22.46 -4.77 -17.36
CA LEU A 602 22.21 -4.09 -16.09
C LEU A 602 22.65 -2.62 -16.14
N ALA A 603 23.85 -2.34 -16.65
CA ALA A 603 24.36 -0.97 -16.78
C ALA A 603 23.49 -0.12 -17.72
N PHE A 604 23.02 -0.68 -18.85
CA PHE A 604 22.10 0.01 -19.76
C PHE A 604 20.76 0.32 -19.07
N ALA A 605 20.21 -0.65 -18.32
CA ALA A 605 19.02 -0.43 -17.50
C ALA A 605 19.23 0.72 -16.49
N CYS A 606 20.38 0.75 -15.82
CA CYS A 606 20.74 1.84 -14.90
C CYS A 606 20.80 3.20 -15.61
N VAL A 607 21.37 3.27 -16.82
CA VAL A 607 21.38 4.51 -17.63
C VAL A 607 19.96 4.96 -17.92
N VAL A 608 19.09 4.07 -18.40
CA VAL A 608 17.69 4.40 -18.75
C VAL A 608 16.92 4.89 -17.52
N VAL A 609 16.92 4.10 -16.43
CA VAL A 609 16.16 4.41 -15.22
C VAL A 609 16.69 5.67 -14.55
N SER A 610 18.01 5.82 -14.40
CA SER A 610 18.58 7.03 -13.79
C SER A 610 18.33 8.28 -14.65
N SER A 611 18.33 8.16 -15.98
CA SER A 611 17.98 9.25 -16.91
C SER A 611 16.52 9.70 -16.75
N ILE A 612 15.58 8.75 -16.67
CA ILE A 612 14.16 9.06 -16.39
C ILE A 612 14.01 9.70 -15.02
N CYS A 613 14.66 9.14 -13.99
CA CYS A 613 14.54 9.60 -12.61
C CYS A 613 15.13 10.99 -12.38
N SER A 614 16.21 11.33 -13.09
CA SER A 614 16.89 12.64 -13.03
C SER A 614 16.27 13.70 -13.95
N ASP A 615 15.30 13.33 -14.78
CA ASP A 615 14.72 14.17 -15.82
C ASP A 615 15.77 14.68 -16.84
N THR A 616 16.83 13.89 -17.09
CA THR A 616 17.88 14.19 -18.07
C THR A 616 18.12 12.99 -19.00
N CYS A 617 18.30 13.22 -20.30
CA CYS A 617 18.61 12.14 -21.25
C CYS A 617 20.00 12.26 -21.88
N SER A 618 20.89 13.09 -21.34
CA SER A 618 22.24 13.29 -21.89
C SER A 618 23.06 12.01 -21.87
N ALA A 619 23.05 11.28 -20.75
CA ALA A 619 23.75 10.01 -20.60
C ALA A 619 23.18 8.92 -21.51
N LEU A 620 21.85 8.83 -21.60
CA LEU A 620 21.18 7.90 -22.50
C LEU A 620 21.55 8.18 -23.97
N LYS A 621 21.43 9.43 -24.43
CA LYS A 621 21.84 9.82 -25.80
C LYS A 621 23.30 9.49 -26.08
N ARG A 622 24.20 9.78 -25.14
CA ARG A 622 25.62 9.46 -25.27
C ARG A 622 25.85 7.96 -25.45
N THR A 623 25.20 7.15 -24.62
CA THR A 623 25.30 5.68 -24.67
C THR A 623 24.83 5.14 -26.03
N LEU A 624 23.71 5.65 -26.54
CA LEU A 624 23.15 5.26 -27.84
C LEU A 624 24.02 5.68 -29.02
N LEU A 625 24.67 6.84 -28.96
CA LEU A 625 25.56 7.31 -30.02
C LEU A 625 26.90 6.57 -30.04
N GLU A 626 27.48 6.29 -28.88
CA GLU A 626 28.81 5.69 -28.78
C GLU A 626 28.81 4.17 -29.02
N ASN A 627 27.71 3.46 -28.73
CA ASN A 627 27.65 1.98 -28.76
C ASN A 627 26.54 1.41 -29.66
N LYS A 628 26.10 2.16 -30.69
CA LYS A 628 24.85 1.89 -31.42
C LYS A 628 24.68 0.45 -31.92
N SER A 629 25.74 -0.20 -32.41
CA SER A 629 25.66 -1.60 -32.88
C SER A 629 25.39 -2.59 -31.74
N ASP A 630 26.01 -2.37 -30.58
CA ASP A 630 26.16 -3.37 -29.53
C ASP A 630 25.00 -3.39 -28.53
N ILE A 631 24.19 -2.33 -28.53
CA ILE A 631 23.03 -2.15 -27.64
C ILE A 631 21.71 -2.00 -28.40
N SER A 632 21.68 -2.21 -29.72
CA SER A 632 20.48 -2.02 -30.55
C SER A 632 19.29 -2.89 -30.10
N GLU A 633 19.54 -4.14 -29.69
CA GLU A 633 18.50 -5.02 -29.14
C GLU A 633 17.94 -4.48 -27.82
N LEU A 634 18.81 -4.02 -26.92
CA LEU A 634 18.41 -3.42 -25.63
C LEU A 634 17.64 -2.11 -25.83
N GLN A 635 18.08 -1.28 -26.78
CA GLN A 635 17.38 -0.05 -27.16
C GLN A 635 15.93 -0.35 -27.59
N ASN A 636 15.73 -1.34 -28.45
CA ASN A 636 14.41 -1.75 -28.93
C ASN A 636 13.54 -2.33 -27.80
N GLU A 637 14.12 -3.19 -26.96
CA GLU A 637 13.45 -3.78 -25.79
C GLU A 637 12.95 -2.67 -24.84
N TRP A 638 13.82 -1.73 -24.50
CA TRP A 638 13.48 -0.63 -23.60
C TRP A 638 12.50 0.37 -24.23
N SER A 639 12.61 0.69 -25.53
CA SER A 639 11.62 1.54 -26.21
C SER A 639 10.22 0.93 -26.13
N LYS A 640 10.10 -0.37 -26.44
CA LYS A 640 8.83 -1.11 -26.36
C LYS A 640 8.28 -1.06 -24.93
N ARG A 641 9.09 -1.43 -23.93
CA ARG A 641 8.68 -1.46 -22.52
C ARG A 641 8.23 -0.08 -22.00
N LEU A 642 8.94 0.99 -22.36
CA LEU A 642 8.55 2.33 -21.91
C LEU A 642 7.27 2.84 -22.58
N ARG A 643 6.99 2.47 -23.84
CA ARG A 643 5.71 2.81 -24.51
C ARG A 643 4.53 2.09 -23.87
N GLU A 644 4.72 0.82 -23.60
CA GLU A 644 3.82 -0.03 -22.82
C GLU A 644 3.43 0.67 -21.51
N ILE A 645 4.42 1.12 -20.73
CA ILE A 645 4.20 1.87 -19.48
C ILE A 645 3.53 3.24 -19.76
N TYR A 646 3.95 3.96 -20.80
CA TYR A 646 3.47 5.31 -21.10
C TYR A 646 1.94 5.40 -21.24
N HIS A 647 1.28 4.35 -21.71
CA HIS A 647 -0.17 4.35 -21.94
C HIS A 647 -1.00 4.23 -20.66
N ILE A 648 -0.42 3.72 -19.57
CA ILE A 648 -1.16 3.37 -18.35
C ILE A 648 -0.80 4.24 -17.14
N VAL A 649 0.30 5.00 -17.21
CA VAL A 649 0.73 5.86 -16.12
C VAL A 649 0.02 7.22 -16.13
N PRO A 650 -0.06 7.93 -15.00
CA PRO A 650 -0.62 9.28 -14.97
C PRO A 650 0.21 10.29 -15.78
N ASP A 651 -0.40 11.42 -16.13
CA ASP A 651 0.20 12.41 -17.04
C ASP A 651 1.50 13.04 -16.50
N CYS A 652 1.60 13.21 -15.17
CA CYS A 652 2.84 13.65 -14.53
C CYS A 652 3.99 12.67 -14.83
N THR A 653 3.73 11.37 -14.74
CA THR A 653 4.69 10.31 -15.05
C THR A 653 4.99 10.23 -16.55
N LYS A 654 3.98 10.36 -17.42
CA LYS A 654 4.17 10.42 -18.88
C LYS A 654 5.16 11.50 -19.30
N SER A 655 5.12 12.66 -18.62
CA SER A 655 6.02 13.78 -18.92
C SER A 655 7.50 13.43 -18.76
N ARG A 656 7.84 12.52 -17.82
CA ARG A 656 9.20 12.07 -17.53
C ARG A 656 9.66 10.93 -18.43
N LEU A 657 8.74 10.07 -18.84
CA LEU A 657 9.02 8.98 -19.78
C LEU A 657 9.24 9.48 -21.21
N ARG A 658 8.51 10.52 -21.63
CA ARG A 658 8.52 11.01 -23.02
C ARG A 658 9.93 11.34 -23.54
N PRO A 659 10.80 12.09 -22.83
CA PRO A 659 12.16 12.35 -23.30
C PRO A 659 12.99 11.07 -23.51
N ALA A 660 12.89 10.10 -22.61
CA ALA A 660 13.62 8.84 -22.71
C ALA A 660 13.14 8.00 -23.90
N ILE A 661 11.81 7.91 -24.11
CA ILE A 661 11.22 7.24 -25.27
C ILE A 661 11.73 7.86 -26.58
N LEU A 662 11.67 9.19 -26.69
CA LEU A 662 12.16 9.90 -27.89
C LEU A 662 13.65 9.67 -28.14
N CYS A 663 14.47 9.52 -27.09
CA CYS A 663 15.89 9.19 -27.24
C CYS A 663 16.10 7.74 -27.70
N LEU A 664 15.31 6.79 -27.19
CA LEU A 664 15.39 5.39 -27.60
C LEU A 664 14.83 5.16 -29.01
N ASP A 665 14.01 6.06 -29.54
CA ASP A 665 13.47 5.98 -30.90
C ASP A 665 14.38 6.60 -31.99
N SER A 666 15.37 7.42 -31.59
CA SER A 666 16.33 8.06 -32.50
C SER A 666 17.53 7.17 -32.80
#